data_AF-K8FIA3-F1
#
_entry.id   AF-K8FIA3-F1
#
_cell.length_a   1.000
_cell.length_b   1.000
_cell.length_c   1.000
_cell.angle_alpha   90.00
_cell.angle_beta   90.00
_cell.angle_gamma   90.00
#
_symmetry.space_group_name_H-M   'P 1'
#
loop_
_entity.id
_entity.type
_entity.pdbx_description
1 polymer ?
#
loop_
_entity_poly.entity_id
_entity_poly.type
_entity_poly.pdbx_seq_one_letter_code
_entity_poly.pdbx_strand_id
1 'polypeptide(L)'
;MHQILSSTSPSILHGRQRRQTTSSNTSTNNINGPRLSSSSSSSSFLRNDIVDNKFKLVKKMQRTFFSRSRRNLLYPSSSSSSPWTSGMLSSTLNNIVGFGGRSESRNGAVAMAARQHSSDTSRSRSPTTTFFSKQHQPQRRLSLTSSCSSPLTKTATRAISTSSESMQDYDSSSIQVLEGLEPVRKRPGMYIGNTSTKGLHHLVWEILDNGVDEIQANHASNVQLTLEKTGHVVVTDNGRGIPVEIHPKTGKSSLETVLTILHAGGKFGGAESGYSVSGGLHGVGVSVVNALSEELEVTVWRGDKEYFQTFSRGKTTSELQVSERKAKDGNPKTGTRVRFKPDNMIFQKVQEFDPNIIRARMKELAFLNSNAELRFTSVDSKTKEMKEDVLKYPNGLTDYIVDLNSDKNAIHEPITLKTEHEGVKVELCLQWTHDDYSDTILGYANSIRTIDGGSHIDGLKFSLTRAFNTAARKAKLLKAEDTNLGGDHIREGLSAVIAVWVPQPEFEGQTKTRLGNSEARKAVEAMISEKFTEYLEFHPEVLSSVFKKAQAALKASEAAKRARDLVRRKSVLRSSSLPGKLSDCANSNADETEIFLVEGDSAGGSCKQGRDRAFQAVLPLRGKILNVERKDEQAMYKNTEIQSMVTALGLGVMGEDFNVNNLRYSKIIILTDADVDGAHIRTLLLTFLYRYQKALFEQGHIYVAVPPLYKVESGKKNVKYCYDELELKKHLDTLGDNQPKNLQRFKGLGEMMPQQLWDTTLDPKTRTLRRLTVDDAAMVNHTFSLLMSDKVGPRRQFIEDEGPDLMNLDV
;
A
#
# COMPACT_ATOMS: atom_id res chain seq x y z
N MET A 1 70.50 10.56 -5.77
CA MET A 1 71.58 10.80 -4.79
C MET A 1 71.04 10.51 -3.40
N HIS A 2 71.86 9.95 -2.51
CA HIS A 2 71.68 9.72 -1.06
C HIS A 2 70.37 9.10 -0.51
N GLN A 3 70.53 7.97 0.20
CA GLN A 3 69.62 7.40 1.20
C GLN A 3 70.09 7.80 2.62
N ILE A 4 69.21 7.71 3.63
CA ILE A 4 69.46 7.56 5.09
C ILE A 4 68.08 7.72 5.82
N LEU A 5 67.64 6.98 6.85
CA LEU A 5 68.04 5.68 7.44
C LEU A 5 66.87 5.05 8.26
N SER A 6 67.07 3.78 8.69
CA SER A 6 66.49 2.98 9.81
C SER A 6 65.65 3.65 10.92
N SER A 7 64.76 2.99 11.70
CA SER A 7 64.18 1.61 11.76
C SER A 7 63.00 1.62 12.80
N THR A 8 62.51 0.61 13.56
CA THR A 8 62.93 -0.76 13.96
C THR A 8 61.75 -1.59 14.52
N SER A 9 61.90 -2.93 14.59
CA SER A 9 61.07 -3.92 15.31
C SER A 9 62.02 -4.93 16.03
N PRO A 10 61.63 -5.92 16.89
CA PRO A 10 60.54 -6.89 16.67
C PRO A 10 59.77 -7.39 17.93
N SER A 11 58.84 -8.32 17.71
CA SER A 11 58.20 -9.23 18.70
C SER A 11 58.96 -10.58 18.80
N ILE A 12 58.55 -11.53 19.69
CA ILE A 12 58.38 -13.01 19.44
C ILE A 12 58.40 -13.95 20.70
N LEU A 13 57.42 -14.88 20.75
CA LEU A 13 57.31 -16.24 21.38
C LEU A 13 57.42 -16.57 22.91
N HIS A 14 56.32 -17.16 23.41
CA HIS A 14 56.17 -18.46 24.14
C HIS A 14 56.75 -18.74 25.55
N GLY A 15 55.90 -19.40 26.38
CA GLY A 15 56.29 -20.20 27.56
C GLY A 15 55.10 -20.90 28.23
N ARG A 16 55.21 -22.20 28.60
CA ARG A 16 54.17 -22.99 29.30
C ARG A 16 54.61 -23.33 30.73
N GLN A 17 53.64 -23.44 31.66
CA GLN A 17 53.51 -24.37 32.83
C GLN A 17 53.07 -23.66 34.14
N ARG A 18 52.53 -24.32 35.20
CA ARG A 18 51.61 -25.50 35.34
C ARG A 18 51.32 -25.72 36.86
N ARG A 19 50.04 -25.85 37.28
CA ARG A 19 49.58 -26.21 38.67
C ARG A 19 49.93 -25.14 39.75
N GLN A 20 49.41 -25.14 40.99
CA GLN A 20 48.49 -26.08 41.70
C GLN A 20 47.55 -25.37 42.72
N THR A 21 46.64 -26.15 43.31
CA THR A 21 45.76 -25.90 44.50
C THR A 21 46.51 -25.31 45.72
N THR A 22 45.89 -24.60 46.68
CA THR A 22 44.89 -25.11 47.68
C THR A 22 44.03 -24.02 48.37
N SER A 23 43.15 -24.43 49.29
CA SER A 23 42.21 -23.64 50.09
C SER A 23 42.64 -23.42 51.55
N SER A 24 42.08 -22.39 52.23
CA SER A 24 41.26 -22.54 53.46
C SER A 24 41.00 -21.22 54.23
N ASN A 25 39.79 -21.11 54.82
CA ASN A 25 39.35 -20.58 56.14
C ASN A 25 40.04 -19.32 56.78
N THR A 26 39.48 -18.59 57.77
CA THR A 26 38.53 -18.97 58.84
C THR A 26 37.85 -17.74 59.49
N SER A 27 36.68 -17.93 60.14
CA SER A 27 36.20 -17.25 61.39
C SER A 27 35.98 -15.72 61.46
N THR A 28 35.12 -15.15 62.32
CA THR A 28 33.83 -15.52 62.99
C THR A 28 33.28 -14.27 63.69
N ASN A 29 31.95 -14.14 63.89
CA ASN A 29 31.34 -13.94 65.23
C ASN A 29 29.80 -13.90 65.20
N ASN A 30 29.19 -14.30 66.32
CA ASN A 30 27.75 -14.25 66.62
C ASN A 30 27.43 -13.05 67.53
N ILE A 31 26.14 -12.74 67.78
CA ILE A 31 25.48 -12.92 69.10
C ILE A 31 23.99 -12.45 69.11
N ASN A 32 23.13 -13.35 69.62
CA ASN A 32 21.81 -13.20 70.26
C ASN A 32 20.66 -12.29 69.74
N GLY A 33 19.44 -12.82 69.84
CA GLY A 33 18.18 -12.06 69.98
C GLY A 33 17.44 -12.46 71.28
N PRO A 34 16.18 -12.03 71.51
CA PRO A 34 15.14 -13.04 71.77
C PRO A 34 13.67 -12.70 71.36
N ARG A 35 12.98 -13.74 70.85
CA ARG A 35 11.57 -14.17 71.08
C ARG A 35 10.35 -13.20 71.01
N LEU A 36 9.50 -13.50 70.00
CA LEU A 36 8.08 -13.95 70.08
C LEU A 36 6.88 -13.06 69.62
N SER A 37 6.03 -13.73 68.81
CA SER A 37 4.58 -13.58 68.58
C SER A 37 3.97 -12.37 67.85
N SER A 38 3.59 -12.57 66.58
CA SER A 38 2.16 -12.51 66.12
C SER A 38 1.92 -13.07 64.69
N SER A 39 0.80 -13.79 64.54
CA SER A 39 -0.02 -14.15 63.34
C SER A 39 0.48 -14.08 61.86
N SER A 40 0.24 -15.20 61.14
CA SER A 40 -0.17 -15.33 59.70
C SER A 40 0.81 -14.97 58.56
N SER A 41 0.74 -15.53 57.34
CA SER A 41 0.28 -16.87 56.89
C SER A 41 0.74 -17.18 55.44
N SER A 42 1.58 -18.21 55.28
CA SER A 42 1.79 -19.08 54.09
C SER A 42 1.34 -18.65 52.66
N SER A 43 2.30 -18.36 51.77
CA SER A 43 2.16 -18.62 50.30
C SER A 43 3.50 -18.53 49.53
N SER A 44 4.31 -19.61 49.48
CA SER A 44 5.61 -19.59 48.78
C SER A 44 6.04 -20.89 48.08
N PHE A 45 5.17 -21.90 47.95
CA PHE A 45 5.51 -23.26 47.47
C PHE A 45 4.86 -23.64 46.11
N LEU A 46 4.80 -22.71 45.13
CA LEU A 46 4.28 -23.00 43.78
C LEU A 46 5.05 -22.36 42.60
N ARG A 47 6.10 -21.55 42.82
CA ARG A 47 6.77 -20.81 41.72
C ARG A 47 7.93 -21.52 41.03
N ASN A 48 8.56 -22.53 41.64
CA ASN A 48 9.81 -23.09 41.12
C ASN A 48 9.61 -24.20 40.07
N ASP A 49 8.66 -25.12 40.26
CA ASP A 49 8.44 -26.26 39.35
C ASP A 49 8.00 -25.86 37.92
N ILE A 50 7.43 -24.66 37.78
CA ILE A 50 7.02 -24.09 36.49
C ILE A 50 8.25 -23.66 35.66
N VAL A 51 9.35 -23.27 36.31
CA VAL A 51 10.59 -22.81 35.62
C VAL A 51 11.36 -24.00 35.05
N ASP A 52 11.55 -25.06 35.85
CA ASP A 52 12.33 -26.23 35.44
C ASP A 52 11.66 -27.04 34.32
N ASN A 53 10.32 -27.11 34.30
CA ASN A 53 9.60 -27.77 33.21
C ASN A 53 9.69 -26.99 31.89
N LYS A 54 9.70 -25.65 31.92
CA LYS A 54 9.94 -24.81 30.74
C LYS A 54 11.33 -25.07 30.14
N PHE A 55 12.38 -25.12 30.96
CA PHE A 55 13.74 -25.43 30.48
C PHE A 55 13.90 -26.84 29.89
N LYS A 56 13.21 -27.84 30.43
CA LYS A 56 13.19 -29.20 29.89
C LYS A 56 12.50 -29.27 28.51
N LEU A 57 11.43 -28.51 28.30
CA LEU A 57 10.68 -28.51 27.04
C LEU A 57 11.49 -27.88 25.89
N VAL A 58 12.14 -26.72 26.12
CA VAL A 58 12.98 -26.05 25.11
C VAL A 58 14.15 -26.93 24.66
N LYS A 59 14.86 -27.58 25.61
CA LYS A 59 15.93 -28.54 25.29
C LYS A 59 15.43 -29.78 24.54
N LYS A 60 14.16 -30.16 24.69
CA LYS A 60 13.54 -31.26 23.93
C LYS A 60 13.30 -30.84 22.47
N MET A 61 12.73 -29.66 22.24
CA MET A 61 12.44 -29.14 20.88
C MET A 61 13.73 -28.89 20.06
N GLN A 62 14.77 -28.31 20.68
CA GLN A 62 16.07 -28.11 20.01
C GLN A 62 16.69 -29.44 19.54
N ARG A 63 16.55 -30.52 20.33
CA ARG A 63 17.06 -31.85 19.97
C ARG A 63 16.27 -32.53 18.84
N THR A 64 14.96 -32.30 18.70
CA THR A 64 14.19 -32.77 17.53
C THR A 64 14.54 -32.01 16.25
N PHE A 65 14.83 -30.71 16.33
CA PHE A 65 15.19 -29.92 15.14
C PHE A 65 16.55 -30.34 14.56
N PHE A 66 17.59 -30.40 15.39
CA PHE A 66 18.95 -30.74 14.92
C PHE A 66 19.12 -32.20 14.47
N SER A 67 18.25 -33.13 14.91
CA SER A 67 18.34 -34.54 14.53
C SER A 67 17.67 -34.88 13.19
N ARG A 68 16.77 -34.02 12.66
CA ARG A 68 16.21 -34.16 11.30
C ARG A 68 17.09 -33.55 10.22
N SER A 69 17.82 -32.47 10.51
CA SER A 69 18.66 -31.75 9.52
C SER A 69 20.00 -32.44 9.14
N ARG A 70 20.22 -33.69 9.57
CA ARG A 70 21.46 -34.46 9.30
C ARG A 70 21.26 -35.77 8.53
N ARG A 71 20.09 -36.01 7.92
CA ARG A 71 19.77 -37.31 7.27
C ARG A 71 19.67 -37.32 5.73
N ASN A 72 19.75 -36.16 5.06
CA ASN A 72 19.81 -36.06 3.59
C ASN A 72 21.09 -35.31 3.13
N LEU A 73 22.27 -35.88 3.37
CA LEU A 73 23.54 -35.37 2.80
C LEU A 73 24.67 -36.42 2.87
N LEU A 74 24.50 -37.53 2.12
CA LEU A 74 25.55 -38.52 1.87
C LEU A 74 25.49 -39.00 0.41
N TYR A 75 26.34 -38.40 -0.43
CA TYR A 75 26.71 -38.99 -1.72
C TYR A 75 27.87 -39.97 -1.52
N PRO A 76 27.80 -41.21 -2.03
CA PRO A 76 28.99 -41.97 -2.39
C PRO A 76 29.40 -41.64 -3.83
N SER A 77 30.68 -41.39 -4.05
CA SER A 77 31.28 -41.23 -5.37
C SER A 77 31.87 -42.55 -5.88
N SER A 78 31.51 -42.98 -7.09
CA SER A 78 32.31 -43.94 -7.84
C SER A 78 32.15 -43.72 -9.35
N SER A 79 33.25 -43.94 -10.07
CA SER A 79 33.34 -43.94 -11.52
C SER A 79 33.49 -45.38 -12.03
N SER A 80 33.56 -45.51 -13.36
CA SER A 80 34.04 -46.67 -14.14
C SER A 80 33.05 -47.78 -14.55
N SER A 81 33.38 -48.37 -15.71
CA SER A 81 32.93 -49.63 -16.30
C SER A 81 31.42 -49.92 -16.45
N SER A 82 30.94 -49.82 -17.69
CA SER A 82 29.93 -50.73 -18.24
C SER A 82 30.49 -51.46 -19.47
N PRO A 83 30.49 -52.80 -19.45
CA PRO A 83 30.55 -53.62 -20.67
C PRO A 83 29.47 -54.71 -20.71
N TRP A 84 29.33 -55.36 -21.87
CA TRP A 84 28.36 -56.42 -22.22
C TRP A 84 26.90 -55.96 -22.32
N THR A 85 26.23 -55.80 -23.48
CA THR A 85 26.23 -56.40 -24.85
C THR A 85 25.25 -57.57 -25.08
N SER A 86 24.80 -57.67 -26.34
CA SER A 86 23.99 -58.73 -26.98
C SER A 86 22.48 -58.69 -26.69
N GLY A 87 21.58 -58.76 -27.70
CA GLY A 87 21.75 -58.83 -29.17
C GLY A 87 20.76 -57.89 -29.91
N MET A 88 21.09 -57.42 -31.12
CA MET A 88 20.86 -58.08 -32.44
C MET A 88 19.47 -57.73 -33.04
N LEU A 89 19.30 -57.30 -34.30
CA LEU A 89 20.17 -57.04 -35.48
C LEU A 89 19.65 -55.75 -36.19
N SER A 90 20.47 -54.89 -36.83
CA SER A 90 20.87 -54.90 -38.27
C SER A 90 19.70 -55.01 -39.27
N SER A 91 19.62 -54.25 -40.37
CA SER A 91 20.45 -53.13 -40.93
C SER A 91 19.61 -52.40 -42.04
N THR A 92 20.03 -51.53 -42.99
CA THR A 92 21.34 -51.22 -43.66
C THR A 92 21.27 -49.89 -44.46
N LEU A 93 22.45 -49.39 -44.90
CA LEU A 93 22.73 -48.60 -46.13
C LEU A 93 22.40 -47.09 -46.29
N ASN A 94 23.30 -46.44 -47.04
CA ASN A 94 23.29 -45.05 -47.54
C ASN A 94 22.97 -44.99 -49.05
N ASN A 95 22.57 -43.81 -49.54
CA ASN A 95 22.91 -43.12 -50.82
C ASN A 95 21.74 -42.13 -51.16
N ILE A 96 21.90 -40.84 -51.50
CA ILE A 96 22.80 -40.07 -52.41
C ILE A 96 22.38 -40.16 -53.90
N VAL A 97 22.23 -38.98 -54.55
CA VAL A 97 21.70 -38.73 -55.93
C VAL A 97 20.18 -38.99 -56.09
N GLY A 98 19.37 -38.23 -56.86
CA GLY A 98 19.57 -36.96 -57.60
C GLY A 98 18.76 -36.90 -58.93
N PHE A 99 18.60 -35.69 -59.50
CA PHE A 99 17.95 -35.37 -60.80
C PHE A 99 16.42 -35.58 -60.96
N GLY A 100 15.84 -34.82 -61.91
CA GLY A 100 14.56 -35.11 -62.56
C GLY A 100 13.53 -33.97 -62.54
N GLY A 101 13.20 -33.40 -63.71
CA GLY A 101 12.12 -32.40 -63.82
C GLY A 101 11.60 -32.20 -65.25
N ARG A 102 10.27 -32.16 -65.39
CA ARG A 102 9.42 -31.78 -66.54
C ARG A 102 7.96 -31.73 -66.02
N SER A 103 6.95 -31.07 -66.59
CA SER A 103 6.77 -29.83 -67.39
C SER A 103 5.44 -29.99 -68.15
N GLU A 104 4.40 -29.22 -67.82
CA GLU A 104 3.20 -28.86 -68.61
C GLU A 104 2.19 -28.26 -67.60
N SER A 105 1.70 -27.00 -67.64
CA SER A 105 1.33 -26.02 -68.67
C SER A 105 -0.12 -26.11 -69.16
N ARG A 106 -0.97 -25.14 -68.74
CA ARG A 106 -2.05 -24.57 -69.56
C ARG A 106 -2.37 -23.14 -69.14
N ASN A 107 -2.94 -22.38 -70.06
CA ASN A 107 -2.85 -20.91 -70.09
C ASN A 107 -4.05 -20.19 -69.44
N GLY A 108 -3.82 -18.95 -69.01
CA GLY A 108 -4.85 -17.99 -68.60
C GLY A 108 -4.27 -16.58 -68.42
N ALA A 109 -4.24 -15.78 -69.49
CA ALA A 109 -3.83 -14.36 -69.45
C ALA A 109 -5.00 -13.48 -68.90
N VAL A 110 -4.85 -12.20 -68.55
CA VAL A 110 -4.40 -11.05 -69.38
C VAL A 110 -3.99 -9.82 -68.51
N ALA A 111 -2.90 -9.13 -68.90
CA ALA A 111 -2.52 -7.69 -68.76
C ALA A 111 -2.80 -6.89 -67.44
N MET A 112 -1.82 -6.20 -66.81
CA MET A 112 -1.28 -4.83 -67.08
C MET A 112 -2.30 -3.67 -66.95
N ALA A 113 -1.99 -2.44 -66.50
CA ALA A 113 -0.77 -1.73 -66.04
C ALA A 113 -1.20 -0.71 -64.93
N ALA A 114 -0.43 -0.24 -63.94
CA ALA A 114 0.96 0.26 -63.81
C ALA A 114 1.18 1.75 -64.21
N ARG A 115 1.97 2.48 -63.38
CA ARG A 115 2.43 3.91 -63.49
C ARG A 115 1.44 5.03 -63.07
N GLN A 116 1.85 6.30 -62.84
CA GLN A 116 2.94 6.90 -62.00
C GLN A 116 2.94 8.45 -62.13
N HIS A 117 3.27 9.17 -61.06
CA HIS A 117 3.86 10.54 -60.99
C HIS A 117 3.08 11.85 -61.33
N SER A 118 3.52 12.92 -60.60
CA SER A 118 3.58 14.38 -60.90
C SER A 118 2.34 15.31 -60.86
N SER A 119 2.39 16.29 -59.93
CA SER A 119 2.18 17.77 -60.03
C SER A 119 1.58 18.39 -61.33
N ASP A 120 0.83 19.50 -61.34
CA ASP A 120 0.90 20.71 -60.47
C ASP A 120 -0.32 21.71 -60.61
N THR A 121 -0.38 22.73 -59.75
CA THR A 121 -1.02 24.08 -59.87
C THR A 121 -2.51 24.33 -60.30
N SER A 122 -3.34 24.70 -59.30
CA SER A 122 -4.02 26.03 -59.16
C SER A 122 -5.49 26.37 -59.59
N ARG A 123 -6.10 27.24 -58.74
CA ARG A 123 -7.11 28.34 -58.95
C ARG A 123 -8.66 28.16 -58.84
N SER A 124 -9.20 28.76 -57.76
CA SER A 124 -10.49 29.50 -57.62
C SER A 124 -11.81 28.68 -57.49
N ARG A 125 -12.91 29.14 -56.85
CA ARG A 125 -13.32 30.45 -56.26
C ARG A 125 -13.93 30.30 -54.84
N SER A 126 -14.21 31.41 -54.15
CA SER A 126 -14.92 31.51 -52.84
C SER A 126 -16.46 31.64 -52.98
N PRO A 127 -17.20 31.73 -51.84
CA PRO A 127 -17.68 33.06 -51.39
C PRO A 127 -17.38 33.38 -49.91
N THR A 128 -17.80 34.56 -49.41
CA THR A 128 -17.19 35.23 -48.24
C THR A 128 -18.15 36.08 -47.38
N THR A 129 -17.90 36.16 -46.05
CA THR A 129 -18.35 37.24 -45.11
C THR A 129 -19.87 37.38 -44.81
N THR A 130 -20.36 38.09 -43.76
CA THR A 130 -19.76 39.18 -42.93
C THR A 130 -20.26 39.20 -41.44
N PHE A 131 -19.53 39.93 -40.58
CA PHE A 131 -19.87 40.32 -39.19
C PHE A 131 -21.06 41.31 -39.09
N PHE A 132 -21.80 41.36 -37.96
CA PHE A 132 -21.63 42.40 -36.91
C PHE A 132 -22.49 42.17 -35.64
N SER A 133 -22.38 43.08 -34.65
CA SER A 133 -22.81 42.97 -33.25
C SER A 133 -24.25 43.45 -32.95
N LYS A 134 -24.71 43.23 -31.70
CA LYS A 134 -25.60 44.15 -30.98
C LYS A 134 -25.59 43.97 -29.45
N GLN A 135 -25.73 45.10 -28.74
CA GLN A 135 -26.09 45.18 -27.32
C GLN A 135 -27.56 45.64 -27.16
N HIS A 136 -27.99 45.73 -25.90
CA HIS A 136 -29.20 46.40 -25.37
C HIS A 136 -30.55 45.66 -25.33
N GLN A 137 -31.10 45.70 -24.11
CA GLN A 137 -32.50 45.58 -23.66
C GLN A 137 -33.39 46.70 -24.29
N PRO A 138 -34.76 46.76 -24.15
CA PRO A 138 -35.52 46.32 -22.96
C PRO A 138 -37.02 45.89 -23.07
N GLN A 139 -37.52 45.39 -21.92
CA GLN A 139 -38.85 45.58 -21.30
C GLN A 139 -40.20 45.20 -21.96
N ARG A 140 -41.11 44.77 -21.05
CA ARG A 140 -42.59 44.87 -21.03
C ARG A 140 -43.47 43.90 -21.84
N ARG A 141 -43.96 42.89 -21.11
CA ARG A 141 -45.37 42.76 -20.67
C ARG A 141 -46.47 43.04 -21.72
N LEU A 142 -47.24 42.00 -22.04
CA LEU A 142 -48.71 42.12 -22.14
C LEU A 142 -49.39 40.80 -21.73
N SER A 143 -50.53 40.93 -21.07
CA SER A 143 -51.41 39.85 -20.60
C SER A 143 -52.61 39.69 -21.54
N LEU A 144 -53.14 38.48 -21.69
CA LEU A 144 -54.54 38.27 -22.09
C LEU A 144 -55.13 37.07 -21.33
N THR A 145 -56.45 37.09 -21.14
CA THR A 145 -57.21 36.23 -20.22
C THR A 145 -58.28 35.42 -20.99
N SER A 146 -59.21 34.79 -20.26
CA SER A 146 -60.42 34.09 -20.74
C SER A 146 -60.22 32.67 -21.31
N SER A 147 -61.17 31.72 -21.20
CA SER A 147 -62.33 31.58 -20.29
C SER A 147 -63.04 30.23 -20.48
N CYS A 148 -63.66 29.68 -19.41
CA CYS A 148 -64.70 28.61 -19.46
C CYS A 148 -64.27 27.23 -20.04
N SER A 149 -64.98 26.11 -19.84
CA SER A 149 -66.15 25.81 -18.96
C SER A 149 -66.21 24.32 -18.55
N SER A 150 -66.73 24.09 -17.34
CA SER A 150 -67.39 22.91 -16.75
C SER A 150 -68.12 21.89 -17.66
N PRO A 151 -68.58 20.70 -17.14
CA PRO A 151 -68.02 19.81 -16.09
C PRO A 151 -68.23 18.28 -16.37
N LEU A 152 -68.08 17.43 -15.33
CA LEU A 152 -68.48 15.99 -15.21
C LEU A 152 -67.61 15.00 -16.02
N THR A 153 -67.12 13.89 -15.45
CA THR A 153 -67.83 12.88 -14.64
C THR A 153 -67.22 12.60 -13.25
N LYS A 154 -67.99 11.93 -12.38
CA LYS A 154 -67.58 11.51 -11.02
C LYS A 154 -67.38 10.00 -10.93
N THR A 155 -66.21 9.56 -10.46
CA THR A 155 -66.05 8.24 -9.83
C THR A 155 -65.10 8.38 -8.64
N ALA A 156 -65.61 8.10 -7.43
CA ALA A 156 -64.81 7.90 -6.22
C ALA A 156 -64.67 6.37 -5.98
N THR A 157 -63.82 5.82 -5.11
CA THR A 157 -63.07 6.43 -4.00
C THR A 157 -61.81 5.61 -3.72
N ARG A 158 -60.65 6.25 -3.52
CA ARG A 158 -59.71 5.88 -2.44
C ARG A 158 -58.64 6.96 -2.27
N ALA A 159 -58.67 7.65 -1.13
CA ALA A 159 -57.61 8.57 -0.77
C ALA A 159 -56.35 7.78 -0.38
N ILE A 160 -55.28 7.92 -1.16
CA ILE A 160 -53.94 7.81 -0.60
C ILE A 160 -53.69 9.14 0.09
N SER A 161 -53.44 9.12 1.39
CA SER A 161 -53.08 10.31 2.16
C SER A 161 -51.64 10.69 1.85
N THR A 162 -51.41 11.29 0.68
CA THR A 162 -50.17 12.01 0.40
C THR A 162 -50.08 13.16 1.40
N SER A 163 -49.21 13.01 2.40
CA SER A 163 -48.81 14.11 3.27
C SER A 163 -48.35 15.26 2.38
N SER A 164 -49.04 16.40 2.46
CA SER A 164 -48.63 17.61 1.77
C SER A 164 -47.35 18.13 2.43
N GLU A 165 -46.20 17.63 1.98
CA GLU A 165 -44.92 18.25 2.28
C GLU A 165 -45.03 19.72 1.83
N SER A 166 -44.92 20.63 2.80
CA SER A 166 -44.90 22.06 2.49
C SER A 166 -43.73 22.31 1.56
N MET A 167 -43.99 22.80 0.35
CA MET A 167 -42.94 23.35 -0.50
C MET A 167 -42.28 24.46 0.32
N GLN A 168 -41.04 24.23 0.76
CA GLN A 168 -40.27 25.27 1.44
C GLN A 168 -39.98 26.34 0.39
N ASP A 169 -40.44 27.57 0.64
CA ASP A 169 -40.23 28.70 -0.26
C ASP A 169 -38.74 28.97 -0.40
N TYR A 170 -38.15 28.48 -1.51
CA TYR A 170 -36.75 28.69 -1.85
C TYR A 170 -36.56 30.13 -2.35
N ASP A 171 -36.39 31.02 -1.39
CA ASP A 171 -36.26 32.46 -1.55
C ASP A 171 -34.79 32.91 -1.53
N SER A 172 -34.55 34.23 -1.50
CA SER A 172 -33.20 34.78 -1.35
C SER A 172 -32.60 34.59 0.05
N SER A 173 -33.40 34.48 1.12
CA SER A 173 -32.87 34.23 2.48
C SER A 173 -32.38 32.78 2.67
N SER A 174 -32.87 31.86 1.85
CA SER A 174 -32.39 30.48 1.74
C SER A 174 -30.94 30.37 1.21
N ILE A 175 -30.38 31.45 0.65
CA ILE A 175 -28.99 31.49 0.15
C ILE A 175 -28.03 31.88 1.28
N GLN A 176 -27.52 30.89 2.02
CA GLN A 176 -26.52 31.11 3.06
C GLN A 176 -25.13 31.40 2.47
N VAL A 177 -24.68 32.66 2.57
CA VAL A 177 -23.26 33.03 2.45
C VAL A 177 -22.51 32.61 3.72
N LEU A 178 -21.26 32.18 3.57
CA LEU A 178 -20.38 31.74 4.68
C LEU A 178 -19.09 32.56 4.63
N GLU A 179 -18.75 33.24 5.71
CA GLU A 179 -17.64 34.21 5.75
C GLU A 179 -16.37 33.63 6.39
N GLY A 180 -15.22 34.20 6.02
CA GLY A 180 -13.91 33.83 6.56
C GLY A 180 -13.60 32.34 6.42
N LEU A 181 -13.51 31.65 7.57
CA LEU A 181 -13.15 30.23 7.67
C LEU A 181 -14.35 29.29 7.95
N GLU A 182 -15.56 29.82 8.01
CA GLU A 182 -16.78 29.00 8.16
C GLU A 182 -17.01 28.00 7.01
N PRO A 183 -16.68 28.30 5.72
CA PRO A 183 -16.74 27.30 4.65
C PRO A 183 -15.90 26.05 4.94
N VAL A 184 -14.69 26.24 5.49
CA VAL A 184 -13.75 25.16 5.82
C VAL A 184 -14.33 24.27 6.92
N ARG A 185 -14.83 24.87 8.01
CA ARG A 185 -15.43 24.11 9.13
C ARG A 185 -16.72 23.39 8.72
N LYS A 186 -17.51 23.94 7.80
CA LYS A 186 -18.76 23.32 7.31
C LYS A 186 -18.53 22.23 6.26
N ARG A 187 -17.42 22.27 5.50
CA ARG A 187 -17.08 21.27 4.46
C ARG A 187 -15.59 20.88 4.47
N PRO A 188 -15.04 20.35 5.57
CA PRO A 188 -13.60 20.08 5.72
C PRO A 188 -13.02 19.16 4.64
N GLY A 189 -13.79 18.17 4.17
CA GLY A 189 -13.36 17.24 3.12
C GLY A 189 -12.99 17.91 1.79
N MET A 190 -13.52 19.11 1.49
CA MET A 190 -13.12 19.86 0.29
C MET A 190 -11.69 20.45 0.38
N TYR A 191 -11.15 20.59 1.59
CA TYR A 191 -9.85 21.22 1.84
C TYR A 191 -8.79 20.19 2.24
N ILE A 192 -9.14 19.23 3.11
CA ILE A 192 -8.22 18.18 3.61
C ILE A 192 -8.52 16.77 3.09
N GLY A 193 -9.49 16.62 2.18
CA GLY A 193 -9.89 15.35 1.55
C GLY A 193 -10.93 14.56 2.35
N ASN A 194 -10.73 14.36 3.66
CA ASN A 194 -11.70 13.69 4.54
C ASN A 194 -11.51 14.09 6.02
N THR A 195 -12.31 13.52 6.93
CA THR A 195 -12.20 13.70 8.39
C THR A 195 -11.81 12.39 9.11
N SER A 196 -11.10 11.49 8.42
CA SER A 196 -10.49 10.30 9.01
C SER A 196 -8.99 10.50 9.26
N THR A 197 -8.27 9.44 9.62
CA THR A 197 -6.83 9.43 9.85
C THR A 197 -6.04 10.17 8.78
N LYS A 198 -6.41 10.04 7.49
CA LYS A 198 -5.69 10.71 6.38
C LYS A 198 -5.84 12.24 6.45
N GLY A 199 -7.06 12.75 6.61
CA GLY A 199 -7.31 14.18 6.76
C GLY A 199 -6.75 14.78 8.05
N LEU A 200 -6.74 14.01 9.15
CA LEU A 200 -6.11 14.42 10.41
C LEU A 200 -4.60 14.66 10.22
N HIS A 201 -3.89 13.71 9.60
CA HIS A 201 -2.47 13.85 9.29
C HIS A 201 -2.19 14.93 8.24
N HIS A 202 -3.15 15.23 7.36
CA HIS A 202 -3.02 16.32 6.37
C HIS A 202 -2.85 17.69 7.03
N LEU A 203 -3.42 17.92 8.23
CA LEU A 203 -3.16 19.13 9.01
C LEU A 203 -1.67 19.27 9.38
N VAL A 204 -1.00 18.15 9.64
CA VAL A 204 0.43 18.12 9.96
C VAL A 204 1.27 18.45 8.72
N TRP A 205 0.89 17.90 7.56
CA TRP A 205 1.60 18.14 6.29
C TRP A 205 1.55 19.61 5.88
N GLU A 206 0.38 20.27 5.94
CA GLU A 206 0.27 21.69 5.55
C GLU A 206 1.02 22.65 6.50
N ILE A 207 1.47 22.22 7.68
CA ILE A 207 2.42 22.99 8.52
C ILE A 207 3.87 22.56 8.24
N LEU A 208 4.14 21.26 8.14
CA LEU A 208 5.47 20.69 7.92
C LEU A 208 6.06 21.10 6.55
N ASP A 209 5.25 21.02 5.49
CA ASP A 209 5.66 21.39 4.12
C ASP A 209 5.97 22.90 4.03
N ASN A 210 5.38 23.76 4.88
CA ASN A 210 5.75 25.18 4.97
C ASN A 210 7.17 25.38 5.53
N GLY A 211 7.58 24.59 6.52
CA GLY A 211 8.96 24.58 7.03
C GLY A 211 9.95 24.00 6.02
N VAL A 212 9.52 23.01 5.22
CA VAL A 212 10.32 22.45 4.11
C VAL A 212 10.46 23.44 2.95
N ASP A 213 9.45 24.27 2.66
CA ASP A 213 9.58 25.34 1.65
C ASP A 213 10.62 26.40 2.06
N GLU A 214 10.82 26.67 3.36
CA GLU A 214 11.96 27.51 3.84
C GLU A 214 13.32 26.79 3.70
N ILE A 215 13.37 25.45 3.81
CA ILE A 215 14.58 24.66 3.53
C ILE A 215 14.92 24.70 2.02
N GLN A 216 13.93 24.51 1.15
CA GLN A 216 14.11 24.59 -0.31
C GLN A 216 14.56 25.99 -0.76
N ALA A 217 14.08 27.04 -0.08
CA ALA A 217 14.54 28.42 -0.27
C ALA A 217 15.94 28.71 0.34
N ASN A 218 16.61 27.71 0.94
CA ASN A 218 17.90 27.82 1.64
C ASN A 218 17.92 28.84 2.79
N HIS A 219 16.78 29.03 3.45
CA HIS A 219 16.64 29.90 4.62
C HIS A 219 16.51 29.13 5.94
N ALA A 220 15.99 27.92 5.91
CA ALA A 220 15.99 26.99 7.05
C ALA A 220 16.99 25.84 6.82
N SER A 221 17.46 25.26 7.93
CA SER A 221 18.35 24.09 7.97
C SER A 221 17.92 23.04 9.01
N ASN A 222 16.95 23.37 9.87
CA ASN A 222 16.37 22.47 10.84
C ASN A 222 14.85 22.65 10.93
N VAL A 223 14.12 21.53 10.95
CA VAL A 223 12.68 21.50 11.26
C VAL A 223 12.42 20.42 12.31
N GLN A 224 11.85 20.82 13.45
CA GLN A 224 11.44 19.93 14.53
C GLN A 224 9.92 19.75 14.52
N LEU A 225 9.47 18.52 14.78
CA LEU A 225 8.06 18.19 14.99
C LEU A 225 7.92 17.35 16.26
N THR A 226 7.14 17.85 17.22
CA THR A 226 6.85 17.18 18.50
C THR A 226 5.37 16.84 18.61
N LEU A 227 5.06 15.60 18.95
CA LEU A 227 3.73 15.14 19.36
C LEU A 227 3.63 15.17 20.89
N GLU A 228 2.87 16.10 21.45
CA GLU A 228 2.70 16.21 22.89
C GLU A 228 1.72 15.17 23.46
N LYS A 229 1.96 14.74 24.71
CA LYS A 229 1.04 13.89 25.50
C LYS A 229 -0.36 14.51 25.75
N THR A 230 -0.54 15.77 25.36
CA THR A 230 -1.77 16.56 25.45
C THR A 230 -2.62 16.52 24.16
N GLY A 231 -2.19 15.76 23.14
CA GLY A 231 -2.82 15.72 21.82
C GLY A 231 -2.46 16.88 20.89
N HIS A 232 -1.51 17.74 21.28
CA HIS A 232 -1.04 18.84 20.44
C HIS A 232 0.10 18.41 19.52
N VAL A 233 0.13 19.00 18.33
CA VAL A 233 1.27 18.94 17.40
C VAL A 233 2.01 20.27 17.45
N VAL A 234 3.32 20.22 17.63
CA VAL A 234 4.20 21.39 17.56
C VAL A 234 5.15 21.22 16.39
N VAL A 235 5.12 22.12 15.41
CA VAL A 235 6.14 22.23 14.36
C VAL A 235 6.97 23.48 14.62
N THR A 236 8.29 23.41 14.48
CA THR A 236 9.21 24.55 14.63
C THR A 236 10.27 24.53 13.53
N ASP A 237 10.43 25.65 12.82
CA ASP A 237 11.48 25.89 11.84
C ASP A 237 12.52 26.91 12.36
N ASN A 238 13.65 27.02 11.65
CA ASN A 238 14.66 28.07 11.84
C ASN A 238 14.80 29.01 10.61
N GLY A 239 13.74 29.16 9.81
CA GLY A 239 13.71 29.99 8.60
C GLY A 239 13.58 31.49 8.87
N ARG A 240 13.01 32.23 7.92
CA ARG A 240 12.83 33.70 7.98
C ARG A 240 11.77 34.16 8.98
N GLY A 241 10.88 33.26 9.39
CA GLY A 241 9.67 33.58 10.15
C GLY A 241 8.59 34.27 9.30
N ILE A 242 7.32 33.91 9.53
CA ILE A 242 6.15 34.50 8.88
C ILE A 242 6.18 36.04 9.04
N PRO A 243 5.89 36.84 8.00
CA PRO A 243 5.77 38.30 8.13
C PRO A 243 4.76 38.70 9.20
N VAL A 244 5.09 39.72 9.99
CA VAL A 244 4.30 40.23 11.13
C VAL A 244 3.84 41.67 10.92
N GLU A 245 4.42 42.34 9.93
CA GLU A 245 4.13 43.70 9.49
C GLU A 245 2.65 43.86 9.08
N ILE A 246 2.07 45.06 9.25
CA ILE A 246 0.65 45.31 8.92
C ILE A 246 0.43 45.18 7.41
N HIS A 247 -0.48 44.31 6.99
CA HIS A 247 -0.74 44.03 5.59
C HIS A 247 -1.69 45.09 4.97
N PRO A 248 -1.30 45.77 3.87
CA PRO A 248 -1.92 47.03 3.45
C PRO A 248 -3.37 46.90 2.95
N LYS A 249 -3.84 45.71 2.57
CA LYS A 249 -5.24 45.50 2.13
C LYS A 249 -6.18 45.05 3.26
N THR A 250 -5.65 44.55 4.38
CA THR A 250 -6.47 43.94 5.46
C THR A 250 -6.40 44.71 6.78
N GLY A 251 -5.43 45.61 6.95
CA GLY A 251 -5.26 46.40 8.18
C GLY A 251 -4.82 45.60 9.42
N LYS A 252 -4.69 44.28 9.29
CA LYS A 252 -4.23 43.34 10.31
C LYS A 252 -2.74 43.05 10.15
N SER A 253 -2.14 42.37 11.15
CA SER A 253 -0.80 41.78 10.96
C SER A 253 -0.81 40.80 9.78
N SER A 254 0.33 40.66 9.10
CA SER A 254 0.46 39.67 8.02
C SER A 254 0.30 38.24 8.54
N LEU A 255 0.73 37.98 9.79
CA LEU A 255 0.52 36.72 10.52
C LEU A 255 -0.97 36.39 10.68
N GLU A 256 -1.77 37.31 11.23
CA GLU A 256 -3.22 37.10 11.38
C GLU A 256 -3.90 37.00 10.01
N THR A 257 -3.42 37.75 9.02
CA THR A 257 -3.95 37.73 7.65
C THR A 257 -3.82 36.33 7.02
N VAL A 258 -2.64 35.68 7.08
CA VAL A 258 -2.48 34.32 6.53
C VAL A 258 -3.18 33.24 7.35
N LEU A 259 -3.47 33.49 8.63
CA LEU A 259 -4.15 32.56 9.53
C LEU A 259 -5.68 32.65 9.50
N THR A 260 -6.26 33.79 9.10
CA THR A 260 -7.72 34.04 9.17
C THR A 260 -8.39 34.22 7.82
N ILE A 261 -7.64 34.39 6.73
CA ILE A 261 -8.17 34.61 5.38
C ILE A 261 -7.73 33.49 4.44
N LEU A 262 -8.67 32.98 3.62
CA LEU A 262 -8.39 31.99 2.59
C LEU A 262 -7.68 32.66 1.40
N HIS A 263 -6.73 31.95 0.78
CA HIS A 263 -5.91 32.47 -0.33
C HIS A 263 -5.07 33.71 0.05
N ALA A 264 -4.62 33.78 1.30
CA ALA A 264 -3.68 34.79 1.78
C ALA A 264 -2.32 34.14 2.05
N GLY A 265 -1.27 34.57 1.34
CA GLY A 265 0.08 34.05 1.51
C GLY A 265 1.07 34.63 0.51
N GLY A 266 2.37 34.52 0.80
CA GLY A 266 3.42 35.06 -0.07
C GLY A 266 3.66 34.28 -1.37
N LYS A 267 3.17 33.03 -1.47
CA LYS A 267 3.56 32.05 -2.49
C LYS A 267 2.91 32.23 -3.87
N PHE A 268 2.08 33.26 -4.05
CA PHE A 268 1.39 33.55 -5.32
C PHE A 268 2.20 34.40 -6.33
N GLY A 269 3.27 35.07 -5.91
CA GLY A 269 4.01 36.03 -6.72
C GLY A 269 4.93 35.45 -7.81
N GLY A 270 4.97 34.12 -7.98
CA GLY A 270 5.93 33.48 -8.89
C GLY A 270 7.37 33.88 -8.55
N ALA A 271 8.12 34.35 -9.55
CA ALA A 271 9.50 34.83 -9.36
C ALA A 271 9.62 36.10 -8.48
N GLU A 272 8.54 36.86 -8.27
CA GLU A 272 8.50 37.99 -7.32
C GLU A 272 8.11 37.55 -5.90
N SER A 273 7.70 36.29 -5.71
CA SER A 273 7.54 35.73 -4.37
C SER A 273 8.90 35.38 -3.76
N GLY A 274 8.99 35.39 -2.42
CA GLY A 274 10.18 34.95 -1.69
C GLY A 274 10.48 33.45 -1.77
N TYR A 275 9.93 32.73 -2.75
CA TYR A 275 10.12 31.30 -3.00
C TYR A 275 10.20 31.05 -4.50
N SER A 276 11.37 30.69 -5.04
CA SER A 276 11.52 30.34 -6.46
C SER A 276 10.88 29.01 -6.83
N VAL A 277 10.70 28.13 -5.83
CA VAL A 277 10.02 26.84 -5.90
C VAL A 277 9.31 26.64 -4.55
N SER A 278 8.08 26.12 -4.54
CA SER A 278 7.38 25.74 -3.29
C SER A 278 6.26 24.73 -3.54
N GLY A 279 5.87 23.96 -2.51
CA GLY A 279 4.69 23.08 -2.53
C GLY A 279 3.38 23.77 -2.11
N GLY A 280 3.48 24.92 -1.44
CA GLY A 280 2.35 25.65 -0.85
C GLY A 280 1.57 26.60 -1.79
N LEU A 281 1.13 26.13 -2.95
CA LEU A 281 0.56 26.97 -4.04
C LEU A 281 -0.69 27.78 -3.67
N HIS A 282 -1.63 27.18 -2.94
CA HIS A 282 -3.00 27.68 -2.90
C HIS A 282 -3.27 28.74 -1.82
N GLY A 283 -2.31 29.01 -0.92
CA GLY A 283 -2.44 29.98 0.18
C GLY A 283 -3.59 29.69 1.16
N VAL A 284 -3.92 28.41 1.38
CA VAL A 284 -5.03 27.99 2.27
C VAL A 284 -4.59 27.08 3.43
N GLY A 285 -3.39 26.48 3.38
CA GLY A 285 -2.96 25.44 4.32
C GLY A 285 -3.06 25.83 5.78
N VAL A 286 -2.32 26.87 6.18
CA VAL A 286 -2.23 27.30 7.58
C VAL A 286 -3.56 27.85 8.12
N SER A 287 -4.37 28.51 7.28
CA SER A 287 -5.72 28.97 7.66
C SER A 287 -6.74 27.83 7.72
N VAL A 288 -6.60 26.76 6.93
CA VAL A 288 -7.38 25.51 7.10
C VAL A 288 -6.99 24.80 8.39
N VAL A 289 -5.71 24.74 8.75
CA VAL A 289 -5.28 24.16 10.04
C VAL A 289 -5.84 24.95 11.21
N ASN A 290 -5.81 26.29 11.15
CA ASN A 290 -6.47 27.15 12.15
C ASN A 290 -7.99 26.90 12.23
N ALA A 291 -8.67 26.85 11.08
CA ALA A 291 -10.10 26.57 11.02
C ALA A 291 -10.49 25.23 11.67
N LEU A 292 -9.67 24.19 11.48
CA LEU A 292 -9.94 22.82 11.90
C LEU A 292 -9.30 22.44 13.25
N SER A 293 -8.71 23.41 13.95
CA SER A 293 -8.15 23.26 15.30
C SER A 293 -9.10 23.80 16.37
N GLU A 294 -9.09 23.18 17.56
CA GLU A 294 -9.73 23.72 18.76
C GLU A 294 -8.92 24.91 19.30
N GLU A 295 -7.59 24.74 19.37
CA GLU A 295 -6.61 25.72 19.85
C GLU A 295 -5.43 25.77 18.86
N LEU A 296 -4.94 26.98 18.56
CA LEU A 296 -3.72 27.19 17.78
C LEU A 296 -2.93 28.40 18.31
N GLU A 297 -1.66 28.16 18.62
CA GLU A 297 -0.65 29.18 18.94
C GLU A 297 0.32 29.35 17.76
N VAL A 298 0.73 30.58 17.48
CA VAL A 298 1.93 30.84 16.67
C VAL A 298 2.92 31.71 17.43
N THR A 299 4.19 31.30 17.41
CA THR A 299 5.34 32.08 17.85
C THR A 299 6.22 32.38 16.63
N VAL A 300 6.56 33.64 16.37
CA VAL A 300 7.49 34.04 15.30
C VAL A 300 8.71 34.72 15.91
N TRP A 301 9.92 34.36 15.44
CA TRP A 301 11.17 35.03 15.80
C TRP A 301 11.72 35.79 14.60
N ARG A 302 11.82 37.12 14.70
CA ARG A 302 12.21 37.99 13.58
C ARG A 302 12.70 39.35 14.09
N GLY A 303 13.93 39.75 13.76
CA GLY A 303 14.51 41.04 14.14
C GLY A 303 14.61 41.26 15.66
N ASP A 304 15.27 40.32 16.37
CA ASP A 304 15.46 40.31 17.83
C ASP A 304 14.18 40.44 18.68
N LYS A 305 13.03 40.14 18.08
CA LYS A 305 11.71 40.14 18.72
C LYS A 305 11.05 38.78 18.57
N GLU A 306 10.29 38.44 19.60
CA GLU A 306 9.40 37.30 19.64
C GLU A 306 7.96 37.82 19.57
N TYR A 307 7.21 37.33 18.59
CA TYR A 307 5.81 37.68 18.36
C TYR A 307 4.94 36.47 18.68
N PHE A 308 3.90 36.64 19.48
CA PHE A 308 3.02 35.57 19.91
C PHE A 308 1.55 35.94 19.69
N GLN A 309 0.78 35.03 19.10
CA GLN A 309 -0.66 35.22 18.87
C GLN A 309 -1.40 33.89 18.99
N THR A 310 -2.58 33.92 19.62
CA THR A 310 -3.44 32.75 19.80
C THR A 310 -4.74 32.85 19.01
N PHE A 311 -5.25 31.66 18.65
CA PHE A 311 -6.44 31.45 17.85
C PHE A 311 -7.23 30.25 18.38
N SER A 312 -8.53 30.23 18.13
CA SER A 312 -9.41 29.08 18.37
C SER A 312 -10.42 28.96 17.23
N ARG A 313 -10.56 27.76 16.64
CA ARG A 313 -11.56 27.44 15.61
C ARG A 313 -11.59 28.43 14.43
N GLY A 314 -10.41 28.91 14.02
CA GLY A 314 -10.24 29.89 12.94
C GLY A 314 -10.41 31.36 13.35
N LYS A 315 -10.70 31.66 14.61
CA LYS A 315 -10.90 33.04 15.12
C LYS A 315 -9.74 33.46 16.01
N THR A 316 -9.27 34.69 15.82
CA THR A 316 -8.24 35.33 16.65
C THR A 316 -8.72 35.46 18.09
N THR A 317 -7.93 35.00 19.06
CA THR A 317 -8.26 35.09 20.50
C THR A 317 -7.31 35.99 21.30
N SER A 318 -6.17 36.39 20.74
CA SER A 318 -5.34 37.48 21.28
C SER A 318 -4.94 38.51 20.23
N GLU A 319 -4.68 39.74 20.67
CA GLU A 319 -3.84 40.67 19.91
C GLU A 319 -2.41 40.09 19.75
N LEU A 320 -1.63 40.67 18.83
CA LEU A 320 -0.25 40.26 18.57
C LEU A 320 0.66 40.74 19.71
N GLN A 321 1.02 39.85 20.62
CA GLN A 321 1.94 40.14 21.71
C GLN A 321 3.37 40.22 21.17
N VAL A 322 4.16 41.17 21.65
CA VAL A 322 5.55 41.39 21.22
C VAL A 322 6.46 41.50 22.43
N SER A 323 7.51 40.68 22.47
CA SER A 323 8.57 40.74 23.49
C SER A 323 9.95 40.91 22.85
N GLU A 324 10.86 41.61 23.53
CA GLU A 324 12.27 41.64 23.10
C GLU A 324 12.95 40.31 23.44
N ARG A 325 13.60 39.72 22.43
CA ARG A 325 14.33 38.46 22.55
C ARG A 325 15.76 38.67 22.04
N LYS A 326 16.56 39.38 22.85
CA LYS A 326 17.98 39.60 22.58
C LYS A 326 18.69 38.27 22.34
N ALA A 327 19.49 38.23 21.27
CA ALA A 327 20.31 37.08 20.89
C ALA A 327 21.04 36.44 22.08
N LYS A 328 20.89 35.13 22.25
CA LYS A 328 21.85 34.35 23.06
C LYS A 328 23.11 34.16 22.22
N ASP A 329 24.26 34.36 22.86
CA ASP A 329 25.59 34.06 22.29
C ASP A 329 25.85 34.75 20.94
N GLY A 330 25.24 35.92 20.72
CA GLY A 330 25.41 36.76 19.53
C GLY A 330 24.58 36.36 18.30
N ASN A 331 23.91 35.21 18.31
CA ASN A 331 23.08 34.75 17.18
C ASN A 331 21.60 35.10 17.39
N PRO A 332 20.99 35.96 16.54
CA PRO A 332 19.56 36.26 16.64
C PRO A 332 18.76 35.01 16.27
N LYS A 333 17.74 34.66 17.07
CA LYS A 333 16.85 33.55 16.71
C LYS A 333 15.90 34.01 15.60
N THR A 334 15.76 33.19 14.56
CA THR A 334 14.74 33.34 13.51
C THR A 334 13.86 32.09 13.41
N GLY A 335 12.76 32.19 12.67
CA GLY A 335 11.87 31.08 12.31
C GLY A 335 10.48 31.16 12.93
N THR A 336 9.69 30.12 12.72
CA THR A 336 8.30 29.98 13.21
C THR A 336 8.16 28.77 14.13
N ARG A 337 7.25 28.85 15.11
CA ARG A 337 6.67 27.71 15.81
C ARG A 337 5.16 27.78 15.72
N VAL A 338 4.53 26.72 15.24
CA VAL A 338 3.08 26.53 15.24
C VAL A 338 2.77 25.37 16.18
N ARG A 339 1.92 25.61 17.19
CA ARG A 339 1.39 24.58 18.10
C ARG A 339 -0.11 24.54 17.94
N PHE A 340 -0.68 23.39 17.56
CA PHE A 340 -2.12 23.27 17.33
C PHE A 340 -2.68 21.96 17.89
N LYS A 341 -3.99 21.96 18.14
CA LYS A 341 -4.77 20.81 18.60
C LYS A 341 -6.00 20.62 17.70
N PRO A 342 -6.20 19.47 17.06
CA PRO A 342 -7.33 19.24 16.15
C PRO A 342 -8.67 19.36 16.87
N ASP A 343 -9.71 19.82 16.17
CA ASP A 343 -11.05 19.97 16.77
C ASP A 343 -11.81 18.64 16.83
N ASN A 344 -11.98 18.10 18.04
CA ASN A 344 -12.70 16.85 18.30
C ASN A 344 -14.17 16.86 17.82
N MET A 345 -14.79 18.04 17.63
CA MET A 345 -16.12 18.12 17.01
C MET A 345 -16.14 17.70 15.54
N ILE A 346 -14.99 17.80 14.85
CA ILE A 346 -14.81 17.50 13.43
C ILE A 346 -14.19 16.11 13.26
N PHE A 347 -13.15 15.78 14.03
CA PHE A 347 -12.42 14.51 13.95
C PHE A 347 -12.97 13.43 14.90
N GLN A 348 -14.29 13.30 14.95
CA GLN A 348 -15.00 12.48 15.95
C GLN A 348 -14.54 11.02 16.03
N LYS A 349 -14.14 10.43 14.89
CA LYS A 349 -13.76 9.01 14.76
C LYS A 349 -12.29 8.71 15.03
N VAL A 350 -11.39 9.70 14.96
CA VAL A 350 -9.94 9.52 15.08
C VAL A 350 -9.37 10.75 15.77
N GLN A 351 -8.94 10.60 17.02
CA GLN A 351 -8.54 11.73 17.88
C GLN A 351 -7.04 11.76 18.19
N GLU A 352 -6.28 10.77 17.72
CA GLU A 352 -4.84 10.63 17.95
C GLU A 352 -4.08 10.55 16.62
N PHE A 353 -2.86 11.09 16.61
CA PHE A 353 -1.93 11.01 15.48
C PHE A 353 -1.10 9.73 15.57
N ASP A 354 -0.81 9.09 14.43
CA ASP A 354 0.04 7.91 14.34
C ASP A 354 1.52 8.34 14.22
N PRO A 355 2.38 8.06 15.22
CA PRO A 355 3.78 8.46 15.17
C PRO A 355 4.55 7.81 14.01
N ASN A 356 4.13 6.65 13.51
CA ASN A 356 4.80 5.95 12.42
C ASN A 356 4.50 6.58 11.08
N ILE A 357 3.26 7.03 10.84
CA ILE A 357 2.89 7.79 9.63
C ILE A 357 3.68 9.10 9.56
N ILE A 358 3.80 9.82 10.69
CA ILE A 358 4.55 11.09 10.75
C ILE A 358 6.05 10.85 10.61
N ARG A 359 6.63 9.87 11.33
CA ARG A 359 8.04 9.46 11.17
C ARG A 359 8.36 9.10 9.73
N ALA A 360 7.51 8.31 9.07
CA ALA A 360 7.72 7.90 7.68
C ALA A 360 7.75 9.10 6.71
N ARG A 361 6.76 10.00 6.78
CA ARG A 361 6.72 11.21 5.92
C ARG A 361 7.87 12.17 6.21
N MET A 362 8.27 12.36 7.47
CA MET A 362 9.46 13.15 7.80
C MET A 362 10.75 12.51 7.27
N LYS A 363 10.82 11.17 7.21
CA LYS A 363 11.95 10.45 6.60
C LYS A 363 12.02 10.67 5.09
N GLU A 364 10.90 10.61 4.37
CA GLU A 364 10.83 11.00 2.94
C GLU A 364 11.39 12.41 2.73
N LEU A 365 10.93 13.37 3.54
CA LEU A 365 11.33 14.77 3.44
C LEU A 365 12.81 15.00 3.76
N ALA A 366 13.38 14.26 4.72
CA ALA A 366 14.80 14.31 5.03
C ALA A 366 15.69 13.72 3.92
N PHE A 367 15.23 12.72 3.17
CA PHE A 367 15.91 12.23 1.97
C PHE A 367 15.86 13.23 0.81
N LEU A 368 14.75 13.97 0.67
CA LEU A 368 14.55 14.97 -0.40
C LEU A 368 15.34 16.26 -0.16
N ASN A 369 15.72 16.55 1.09
CA ASN A 369 16.36 17.79 1.51
C ASN A 369 17.66 17.50 2.29
N SER A 370 18.66 16.94 1.60
CA SER A 370 19.93 16.47 2.20
C SER A 370 20.81 17.56 2.82
N ASN A 371 20.48 18.84 2.57
CA ASN A 371 21.09 20.01 3.21
C ASN A 371 20.55 20.29 4.63
N ALA A 372 19.47 19.63 5.05
CA ALA A 372 18.77 19.92 6.31
C ALA A 372 18.74 18.74 7.28
N GLU A 373 18.24 19.01 8.48
CA GLU A 373 18.08 18.04 9.57
C GLU A 373 16.66 18.11 10.12
N LEU A 374 15.93 17.00 10.05
CA LEU A 374 14.56 16.91 10.59
C LEU A 374 14.59 16.17 11.93
N ARG A 375 13.89 16.68 12.94
CA ARG A 375 13.82 16.08 14.28
C ARG A 375 12.38 15.71 14.62
N PHE A 376 12.12 14.44 14.85
CA PHE A 376 10.80 13.94 15.22
C PHE A 376 10.79 13.50 16.69
N THR A 377 9.94 14.11 17.50
CA THR A 377 9.83 13.81 18.94
C THR A 377 8.43 13.27 19.25
N SER A 378 8.34 12.04 19.77
CA SER A 378 7.06 11.36 20.02
C SER A 378 7.12 10.48 21.28
N VAL A 379 5.96 10.02 21.77
CA VAL A 379 5.89 9.08 22.90
C VAL A 379 6.26 7.68 22.41
N ASP A 380 7.25 7.04 23.03
CA ASP A 380 7.59 5.65 22.76
C ASP A 380 6.53 4.71 23.36
N SER A 381 6.00 3.76 22.59
CA SER A 381 4.95 2.84 23.04
C SER A 381 5.42 1.88 24.14
N LYS A 382 6.71 1.55 24.19
CA LYS A 382 7.29 0.55 25.09
C LYS A 382 7.76 1.17 26.41
N THR A 383 8.28 2.40 26.41
CA THR A 383 8.71 3.10 27.66
C THR A 383 7.72 4.15 28.17
N LYS A 384 6.83 4.68 27.31
CA LYS A 384 5.97 5.86 27.55
C LYS A 384 6.74 7.16 27.83
N GLU A 385 8.04 7.19 27.52
CA GLU A 385 8.88 8.40 27.56
C GLU A 385 8.85 9.13 26.22
N MET A 386 9.37 10.37 26.17
CA MET A 386 9.53 11.10 24.92
C MET A 386 10.82 10.67 24.23
N LYS A 387 10.73 10.09 23.04
CA LYS A 387 11.87 9.72 22.20
C LYS A 387 12.03 10.74 21.08
N GLU A 388 13.26 11.18 20.84
CA GLU A 388 13.64 11.94 19.64
C GLU A 388 14.33 11.02 18.62
N ASP A 389 13.84 11.03 17.39
CA ASP A 389 14.48 10.47 16.21
C ASP A 389 15.05 11.62 15.36
N VAL A 390 16.37 11.62 15.12
CA VAL A 390 17.04 12.61 14.25
C VAL A 390 17.20 12.03 12.84
N LEU A 391 16.67 12.73 11.84
CA LEU A 391 16.57 12.30 10.46
C LEU A 391 17.44 13.21 9.58
N LYS A 392 18.53 12.66 9.03
CA LYS A 392 19.54 13.40 8.26
C LYS A 392 20.25 12.47 7.28
N TYR A 393 20.14 12.75 5.99
CA TYR A 393 20.57 11.84 4.91
C TYR A 393 21.41 12.61 3.87
N PRO A 394 22.74 12.70 4.05
CA PRO A 394 23.59 13.60 3.27
C PRO A 394 23.71 13.21 1.79
N ASN A 395 23.48 11.93 1.43
CA ASN A 395 23.52 11.47 0.04
C ASN A 395 22.14 11.55 -0.64
N GLY A 396 21.12 12.07 0.05
CA GLY A 396 19.80 12.39 -0.46
C GLY A 396 19.04 11.18 -1.01
N LEU A 397 18.64 11.23 -2.29
CA LEU A 397 17.94 10.11 -2.95
C LEU A 397 18.77 8.82 -3.00
N THR A 398 20.10 8.91 -2.90
CA THR A 398 21.00 7.74 -2.84
C THR A 398 20.77 6.95 -1.54
N ASP A 399 20.71 7.65 -0.40
CA ASP A 399 20.38 7.03 0.89
C ASP A 399 18.95 6.47 0.88
N TYR A 400 18.02 7.13 0.17
CA TYR A 400 16.62 6.69 0.06
C TYR A 400 16.49 5.38 -0.75
N ILE A 401 17.21 5.24 -1.87
CA ILE A 401 17.22 3.99 -2.64
C ILE A 401 17.85 2.84 -1.82
N VAL A 402 18.92 3.11 -1.08
CA VAL A 402 19.53 2.12 -0.17
C VAL A 402 18.56 1.71 0.94
N ASP A 403 17.80 2.65 1.52
CA ASP A 403 16.77 2.38 2.53
C ASP A 403 15.60 1.55 1.95
N LEU A 404 15.09 1.95 0.78
CA LEU A 404 14.00 1.29 0.05
C LEU A 404 14.35 -0.13 -0.43
N ASN A 405 15.64 -0.40 -0.65
CA ASN A 405 16.17 -1.71 -1.05
C ASN A 405 16.93 -2.44 0.07
N SER A 406 16.86 -1.95 1.31
CA SER A 406 17.59 -2.52 2.46
C SER A 406 17.27 -3.98 2.78
N ASP A 407 16.13 -4.49 2.29
CA ASP A 407 15.68 -5.88 2.40
C ASP A 407 15.73 -6.65 1.05
N LYS A 408 16.58 -6.22 0.10
CA LYS A 408 16.69 -6.77 -1.27
C LYS A 408 18.14 -6.99 -1.69
N ASN A 409 18.36 -7.94 -2.60
CA ASN A 409 19.63 -8.11 -3.30
C ASN A 409 19.68 -7.15 -4.52
N ALA A 410 20.44 -6.07 -4.42
CA ALA A 410 20.71 -5.17 -5.53
C ALA A 410 21.52 -5.85 -6.65
N ILE A 411 21.33 -5.42 -7.90
CA ILE A 411 22.12 -5.88 -9.07
C ILE A 411 23.41 -5.05 -9.23
N HIS A 412 23.38 -3.77 -8.82
CA HIS A 412 24.46 -2.79 -8.97
C HIS A 412 24.28 -1.64 -7.96
N GLU A 413 25.28 -0.77 -7.83
CA GLU A 413 25.20 0.44 -6.97
C GLU A 413 24.17 1.46 -7.47
N PRO A 414 23.54 2.28 -6.59
CA PRO A 414 22.51 3.24 -6.99
C PRO A 414 22.99 4.25 -8.05
N ILE A 415 22.20 4.45 -9.10
CA ILE A 415 22.50 5.36 -10.20
C ILE A 415 21.79 6.69 -9.95
N THR A 416 22.54 7.70 -9.52
CA THR A 416 22.01 9.06 -9.26
C THR A 416 22.33 10.00 -10.42
N LEU A 417 21.28 10.57 -11.03
CA LEU A 417 21.33 11.50 -12.16
C LEU A 417 20.69 12.84 -11.75
N LYS A 418 21.29 13.96 -12.20
CA LYS A 418 20.77 15.32 -11.97
C LYS A 418 20.80 16.12 -13.28
N THR A 419 19.79 16.96 -13.52
CA THR A 419 19.81 17.97 -14.59
C THR A 419 18.94 19.18 -14.24
N GLU A 420 19.10 20.26 -15.00
CA GLU A 420 18.26 21.45 -14.98
C GLU A 420 17.94 21.86 -16.42
N HIS A 421 16.66 21.92 -16.78
CA HIS A 421 16.19 22.14 -18.15
C HIS A 421 14.94 23.02 -18.14
N GLU A 422 14.91 24.08 -18.95
CA GLU A 422 13.81 25.08 -19.00
C GLU A 422 13.44 25.64 -17.59
N GLY A 423 14.39 25.67 -16.64
CA GLY A 423 14.17 26.11 -15.26
C GLY A 423 13.56 25.06 -14.32
N VAL A 424 13.26 23.85 -14.82
CA VAL A 424 12.88 22.69 -14.00
C VAL A 424 14.15 21.91 -13.62
N LYS A 425 14.38 21.76 -12.32
CA LYS A 425 15.44 20.86 -11.80
C LYS A 425 14.87 19.47 -11.61
N VAL A 426 15.66 18.46 -11.95
CA VAL A 426 15.29 17.05 -11.85
C VAL A 426 16.43 16.29 -11.19
N GLU A 427 16.12 15.52 -10.15
CA GLU A 427 17.00 14.54 -9.53
C GLU A 427 16.32 13.17 -9.55
N LEU A 428 17.09 12.14 -9.93
CA LEU A 428 16.61 10.78 -10.09
C LEU A 428 17.66 9.83 -9.52
N CYS A 429 17.27 8.98 -8.58
CA CYS A 429 18.09 7.84 -8.16
C CYS A 429 17.37 6.54 -8.50
N LEU A 430 18.08 5.57 -9.09
CA LEU A 430 17.50 4.32 -9.56
C LEU A 430 18.42 3.11 -9.36
N GLN A 431 17.83 1.96 -9.05
CA GLN A 431 18.55 0.70 -8.81
C GLN A 431 17.66 -0.50 -9.13
N TRP A 432 18.19 -1.45 -9.91
CA TRP A 432 17.53 -2.75 -10.12
C TRP A 432 17.93 -3.75 -9.04
N THR A 433 16.99 -4.64 -8.70
CA THR A 433 17.17 -5.71 -7.71
C THR A 433 16.88 -7.07 -8.32
N HIS A 434 17.47 -8.12 -7.77
CA HIS A 434 17.25 -9.50 -8.23
C HIS A 434 15.86 -10.01 -7.86
N ASP A 435 15.40 -9.76 -6.64
CA ASP A 435 14.28 -10.48 -6.01
C ASP A 435 12.88 -9.96 -6.38
N ASP A 436 12.73 -8.67 -6.69
CA ASP A 436 11.41 -8.05 -6.96
C ASP A 436 10.94 -8.32 -8.40
N TYR A 437 9.65 -8.62 -8.57
CA TYR A 437 9.01 -8.88 -9.89
C TYR A 437 8.10 -7.71 -10.36
N SER A 438 8.29 -6.51 -9.81
CA SER A 438 7.48 -5.31 -10.10
C SER A 438 8.33 -4.04 -10.03
N ASP A 439 7.86 -2.93 -10.60
CA ASP A 439 8.51 -1.63 -10.48
C ASP A 439 8.01 -0.82 -9.26
N THR A 440 8.93 -0.26 -8.48
CA THR A 440 8.64 0.66 -7.37
C THR A 440 9.17 2.04 -7.72
N ILE A 441 8.32 2.88 -8.32
CA ILE A 441 8.68 4.23 -8.76
C ILE A 441 7.98 5.25 -7.87
N LEU A 442 8.75 6.03 -7.11
CA LEU A 442 8.26 7.07 -6.21
C LEU A 442 8.53 8.46 -6.82
N GLY A 443 7.45 9.17 -7.17
CA GLY A 443 7.55 10.53 -7.71
C GLY A 443 7.30 11.61 -6.66
N TYR A 444 8.06 12.70 -6.78
CA TYR A 444 7.94 13.90 -5.96
C TYR A 444 8.00 15.16 -6.84
N ALA A 445 7.15 16.13 -6.53
CA ALA A 445 7.17 17.48 -7.11
C ALA A 445 7.23 18.50 -5.97
N ASN A 446 8.28 19.30 -5.89
CA ASN A 446 8.51 20.30 -4.83
C ASN A 446 8.42 19.69 -3.40
N SER A 447 8.99 18.50 -3.22
CA SER A 447 8.87 17.61 -2.03
C SER A 447 7.49 16.99 -1.75
N ILE A 448 6.46 17.28 -2.53
CA ILE A 448 5.12 16.67 -2.41
C ILE A 448 5.08 15.35 -3.20
N ARG A 449 4.56 14.28 -2.57
CA ARG A 449 4.54 12.94 -3.16
C ARG A 449 3.40 12.77 -4.17
N THR A 450 3.74 12.51 -5.43
CA THR A 450 2.76 12.35 -6.52
C THR A 450 2.29 10.90 -6.62
N ILE A 451 1.38 10.50 -5.74
CA ILE A 451 0.88 9.12 -5.58
C ILE A 451 0.23 8.58 -6.87
N ASP A 452 -0.51 9.42 -7.61
CA ASP A 452 -1.19 9.05 -8.86
C ASP A 452 -0.32 9.33 -10.10
N GLY A 453 0.95 9.70 -9.89
CA GLY A 453 1.98 9.91 -10.91
C GLY A 453 1.87 11.24 -11.64
N GLY A 454 1.84 11.21 -12.97
CA GLY A 454 1.83 12.38 -13.84
C GLY A 454 3.09 12.55 -14.68
N SER A 455 3.19 13.73 -15.31
CA SER A 455 4.08 14.03 -16.45
C SER A 455 5.55 13.63 -16.27
N HIS A 456 6.13 13.82 -15.07
CA HIS A 456 7.50 13.42 -14.73
C HIS A 456 7.70 11.90 -14.69
N ILE A 457 6.78 11.14 -14.05
CA ILE A 457 6.87 9.66 -14.01
C ILE A 457 6.60 9.05 -15.39
N ASP A 458 5.63 9.60 -16.12
CA ASP A 458 5.28 9.09 -17.45
C ASP A 458 6.42 9.36 -18.46
N GLY A 459 7.10 10.51 -18.34
CA GLY A 459 8.36 10.81 -19.05
C GLY A 459 9.48 9.83 -18.71
N LEU A 460 9.70 9.50 -17.43
CA LEU A 460 10.67 8.50 -16.99
C LEU A 460 10.38 7.12 -17.62
N LYS A 461 9.14 6.62 -17.47
CA LYS A 461 8.75 5.30 -17.98
C LYS A 461 8.94 5.18 -19.50
N PHE A 462 8.59 6.22 -20.25
CA PHE A 462 8.74 6.26 -21.70
C PHE A 462 10.20 6.35 -22.16
N SER A 463 10.95 7.34 -21.65
CA SER A 463 12.35 7.57 -22.05
C SER A 463 13.27 6.42 -21.63
N LEU A 464 13.10 5.85 -20.43
CA LEU A 464 13.90 4.73 -19.94
C LEU A 464 13.77 3.50 -20.85
N THR A 465 12.53 3.19 -21.25
CA THR A 465 12.21 2.11 -22.20
C THR A 465 12.90 2.31 -23.55
N ARG A 466 12.96 3.56 -24.05
CA ARG A 466 13.60 3.91 -25.32
C ARG A 466 15.13 3.83 -25.21
N ALA A 467 15.73 4.53 -24.25
CA ALA A 467 17.18 4.59 -24.06
C ALA A 467 17.79 3.20 -23.83
N PHE A 468 17.17 2.38 -22.98
CA PHE A 468 17.65 1.03 -22.70
C PHE A 468 17.63 0.12 -23.94
N ASN A 469 16.56 0.14 -24.75
CA ASN A 469 16.50 -0.61 -26.01
C ASN A 469 17.56 -0.12 -27.02
N THR A 470 17.80 1.19 -27.11
CA THR A 470 18.85 1.76 -27.97
C THR A 470 20.25 1.33 -27.52
N ALA A 471 20.55 1.39 -26.22
CA ALA A 471 21.80 0.92 -25.65
C ALA A 471 22.01 -0.60 -25.88
N ALA A 472 20.97 -1.42 -25.66
CA ALA A 472 21.03 -2.87 -25.89
C ALA A 472 21.28 -3.24 -27.37
N ARG A 473 20.74 -2.47 -28.32
CA ARG A 473 21.06 -2.63 -29.76
C ARG A 473 22.49 -2.16 -30.08
N LYS A 474 22.95 -1.02 -29.53
CA LYS A 474 24.33 -0.52 -29.70
C LYS A 474 25.37 -1.51 -29.17
N ALA A 475 25.09 -2.11 -28.01
CA ALA A 475 25.90 -3.16 -27.39
C ALA A 475 25.74 -4.56 -28.02
N LYS A 476 24.93 -4.71 -29.08
CA LYS A 476 24.64 -5.98 -29.78
C LYS A 476 24.05 -7.09 -28.88
N LEU A 477 23.48 -6.73 -27.73
CA LEU A 477 22.76 -7.66 -26.84
C LEU A 477 21.38 -8.04 -27.43
N LEU A 478 20.77 -7.11 -28.15
CA LEU A 478 19.56 -7.29 -28.94
C LEU A 478 19.93 -7.20 -30.44
N LYS A 479 19.53 -8.18 -31.26
CA LYS A 479 19.80 -8.18 -32.71
C LYS A 479 18.90 -7.18 -33.44
N ALA A 480 19.23 -6.90 -34.70
CA ALA A 480 18.39 -6.09 -35.58
C ALA A 480 16.97 -6.67 -35.73
N GLU A 481 16.87 -7.98 -35.91
CA GLU A 481 15.64 -8.77 -36.12
C GLU A 481 14.82 -9.01 -34.84
N ASP A 482 15.44 -8.94 -33.66
CA ASP A 482 14.77 -9.22 -32.39
C ASP A 482 13.74 -8.12 -32.08
N THR A 483 12.60 -8.50 -31.50
CA THR A 483 11.60 -7.55 -31.01
C THR A 483 12.15 -6.76 -29.82
N ASN A 484 11.87 -5.45 -29.75
CA ASN A 484 12.26 -4.62 -28.60
C ASN A 484 11.66 -5.14 -27.29
N LEU A 485 12.40 -5.00 -26.20
CA LEU A 485 11.91 -5.31 -24.87
C LEU A 485 10.81 -4.30 -24.48
N GLY A 486 9.64 -4.81 -24.10
CA GLY A 486 8.55 -4.01 -23.53
C GLY A 486 8.99 -3.31 -22.24
N GLY A 487 8.50 -2.09 -22.03
CA GLY A 487 8.93 -1.24 -20.91
C GLY A 487 8.76 -1.90 -19.54
N ASP A 488 7.70 -2.68 -19.36
CA ASP A 488 7.41 -3.32 -18.07
C ASP A 488 8.42 -4.43 -17.74
N HIS A 489 8.96 -5.10 -18.76
CA HIS A 489 10.05 -6.09 -18.60
C HIS A 489 11.38 -5.41 -18.25
N ILE A 490 11.62 -4.20 -18.78
CA ILE A 490 12.82 -3.41 -18.45
C ILE A 490 12.73 -2.88 -17.02
N ARG A 491 11.53 -2.50 -16.55
CA ARG A 491 11.33 -1.99 -15.19
C ARG A 491 11.09 -3.10 -14.14
N GLU A 492 11.05 -4.38 -14.52
CA GLU A 492 10.89 -5.47 -13.55
C GLU A 492 12.01 -5.45 -12.50
N GLY A 493 11.65 -5.30 -11.22
CA GLY A 493 12.58 -5.19 -10.10
C GLY A 493 13.33 -3.86 -10.01
N LEU A 494 12.93 -2.84 -10.79
CA LEU A 494 13.43 -1.47 -10.68
C LEU A 494 12.83 -0.80 -9.44
N SER A 495 13.68 -0.25 -8.58
CA SER A 495 13.27 0.76 -7.61
C SER A 495 13.87 2.11 -8.02
N ALA A 496 13.05 3.16 -8.07
CA ALA A 496 13.46 4.49 -8.49
C ALA A 496 12.75 5.58 -7.69
N VAL A 497 13.48 6.63 -7.33
CA VAL A 497 12.93 7.85 -6.72
C VAL A 497 13.24 9.02 -7.65
N ILE A 498 12.21 9.75 -8.07
CA ILE A 498 12.33 10.91 -8.94
C ILE A 498 11.75 12.15 -8.26
N ALA A 499 12.57 13.19 -8.11
CA ALA A 499 12.20 14.48 -7.57
C ALA A 499 12.32 15.55 -8.67
N VAL A 500 11.26 16.32 -8.87
CA VAL A 500 11.27 17.51 -9.72
C VAL A 500 11.01 18.76 -8.88
N TRP A 501 11.72 19.84 -9.19
CA TRP A 501 11.48 21.17 -8.66
C TRP A 501 11.03 22.07 -9.81
N VAL A 502 9.75 22.39 -9.82
CA VAL A 502 9.05 23.15 -10.87
C VAL A 502 8.67 24.52 -10.29
N PRO A 503 8.97 25.65 -10.96
CA PRO A 503 8.62 26.98 -10.44
C PRO A 503 7.11 27.24 -10.32
N GLN A 504 6.32 26.74 -11.28
CA GLN A 504 4.86 26.84 -11.31
C GLN A 504 4.24 25.44 -11.52
N PRO A 505 4.20 24.58 -10.49
CA PRO A 505 3.64 23.25 -10.61
C PRO A 505 2.10 23.30 -10.72
N GLU A 506 1.56 22.58 -11.69
CA GLU A 506 0.14 22.39 -11.91
C GLU A 506 -0.24 20.97 -11.51
N PHE A 507 -1.25 20.83 -10.66
CA PHE A 507 -1.76 19.53 -10.21
C PHE A 507 -3.20 19.32 -10.68
N GLU A 508 -3.57 18.08 -11.01
CA GLU A 508 -4.92 17.74 -11.50
C GLU A 508 -6.03 17.93 -10.43
N GLY A 509 -5.67 18.21 -9.17
CA GLY A 509 -6.61 18.53 -8.10
C GLY A 509 -5.95 18.99 -6.79
N GLN A 510 -6.77 19.51 -5.87
CA GLN A 510 -6.34 20.11 -4.57
C GLN A 510 -5.49 19.18 -3.69
N THR A 511 -5.63 17.86 -3.84
CA THR A 511 -4.83 16.85 -3.11
C THR A 511 -3.40 16.71 -3.62
N LYS A 512 -3.02 17.39 -4.71
CA LYS A 512 -1.66 17.45 -5.28
C LYS A 512 -1.06 16.08 -5.64
N THR A 513 -1.90 15.06 -5.89
CA THR A 513 -1.44 13.68 -6.09
C THR A 513 -0.91 13.38 -7.49
N ARG A 514 -1.19 14.23 -8.49
CA ARG A 514 -0.80 14.03 -9.89
C ARG A 514 -0.34 15.33 -10.56
N LEU A 515 0.86 15.32 -11.15
CA LEU A 515 1.50 16.50 -11.76
C LEU A 515 1.19 16.63 -13.26
N GLY A 516 0.69 17.80 -13.68
CA GLY A 516 0.30 18.09 -15.06
C GLY A 516 1.42 18.60 -15.97
N ASN A 517 2.37 19.40 -15.46
CA ASN A 517 3.31 20.19 -16.28
C ASN A 517 4.03 19.38 -17.37
N SER A 518 3.84 19.74 -18.64
CA SER A 518 4.53 19.10 -19.77
C SER A 518 6.04 19.37 -19.80
N GLU A 519 6.50 20.48 -19.21
CA GLU A 519 7.92 20.84 -19.09
C GLU A 519 8.68 19.85 -18.20
N ALA A 520 8.08 19.44 -17.08
CA ALA A 520 8.65 18.41 -16.21
C ALA A 520 8.82 17.07 -16.95
N ARG A 521 7.93 16.74 -17.89
CA ARG A 521 8.11 15.58 -18.77
C ARG A 521 9.33 15.75 -19.69
N LYS A 522 9.46 16.88 -20.39
CA LYS A 522 10.61 17.15 -21.28
C LYS A 522 11.94 17.05 -20.52
N ALA A 523 12.04 17.68 -19.35
CA ALA A 523 13.26 17.71 -18.54
C ALA A 523 13.71 16.30 -18.13
N VAL A 524 12.78 15.42 -17.78
CA VAL A 524 13.05 14.01 -17.48
C VAL A 524 13.44 13.21 -18.74
N GLU A 525 12.73 13.40 -19.86
CA GLU A 525 13.06 12.72 -21.11
C GLU A 525 14.44 13.13 -21.65
N ALA A 526 14.85 14.40 -21.46
CA ALA A 526 16.19 14.90 -21.76
C ALA A 526 17.26 14.26 -20.85
N MET A 527 17.05 14.27 -19.52
CA MET A 527 17.97 13.65 -18.55
C MET A 527 18.27 12.19 -18.92
N ILE A 528 17.24 11.40 -19.23
CA ILE A 528 17.41 9.99 -19.57
C ILE A 528 18.07 9.81 -20.94
N SER A 529 17.70 10.63 -21.93
CA SER A 529 18.28 10.55 -23.27
C SER A 529 19.78 10.84 -23.27
N GLU A 530 20.24 11.79 -22.45
CA GLU A 530 21.65 12.14 -22.30
C GLU A 530 22.35 11.28 -21.23
N LYS A 531 22.04 11.51 -19.95
CA LYS A 531 22.84 11.03 -18.80
C LYS A 531 22.66 9.56 -18.49
N PHE A 532 21.47 9.00 -18.68
CA PHE A 532 21.29 7.56 -18.52
C PHE A 532 21.91 6.77 -19.68
N THR A 533 21.81 7.27 -20.92
CA THR A 533 22.52 6.69 -22.08
C THR A 533 24.04 6.75 -21.88
N GLU A 534 24.58 7.91 -21.49
CA GLU A 534 26.00 8.09 -21.15
C GLU A 534 26.46 7.08 -20.09
N TYR A 535 25.71 6.94 -18.99
CA TYR A 535 26.01 5.97 -17.94
C TYR A 535 26.05 4.52 -18.44
N LEU A 536 25.06 4.10 -19.24
CA LEU A 536 25.01 2.72 -19.79
C LEU A 536 26.15 2.41 -20.77
N GLU A 537 26.76 3.41 -21.40
CA GLU A 537 27.93 3.22 -22.27
C GLU A 537 29.24 3.09 -21.48
N PHE A 538 29.34 3.72 -20.31
CA PHE A 538 30.45 3.50 -19.37
C PHE A 538 30.30 2.22 -18.53
N HIS A 539 29.07 1.72 -18.32
CA HIS A 539 28.75 0.58 -17.46
C HIS A 539 28.09 -0.60 -18.19
N PRO A 540 28.79 -1.26 -19.14
CA PRO A 540 28.27 -2.39 -19.91
C PRO A 540 27.92 -3.63 -19.05
N GLU A 541 28.54 -3.79 -17.88
CA GLU A 541 28.23 -4.84 -16.90
C GLU A 541 26.84 -4.67 -16.27
N VAL A 542 26.43 -3.43 -16.00
CA VAL A 542 25.08 -3.09 -15.51
C VAL A 542 24.07 -3.34 -16.62
N LEU A 543 24.32 -2.81 -17.83
CA LEU A 543 23.48 -3.04 -19.02
C LEU A 543 23.28 -4.55 -19.28
N SER A 544 24.35 -5.34 -19.26
CA SER A 544 24.29 -6.79 -19.48
C SER A 544 23.49 -7.53 -18.39
N SER A 545 23.58 -7.09 -17.14
CA SER A 545 22.92 -7.73 -16.00
C SER A 545 21.42 -7.41 -15.95
N VAL A 546 21.05 -6.14 -16.14
CA VAL A 546 19.65 -5.72 -16.27
C VAL A 546 19.00 -6.34 -17.52
N PHE A 547 19.73 -6.43 -18.65
CA PHE A 547 19.21 -7.06 -19.88
C PHE A 547 18.89 -8.55 -19.69
N LYS A 548 19.71 -9.29 -18.90
CA LYS A 548 19.41 -10.69 -18.55
C LYS A 548 18.12 -10.81 -17.75
N LYS A 549 17.88 -9.92 -16.77
CA LYS A 549 16.62 -9.87 -16.02
C LYS A 549 15.44 -9.53 -16.93
N ALA A 550 15.53 -8.46 -17.73
CA ALA A 550 14.47 -8.06 -18.66
C ALA A 550 14.15 -9.12 -19.74
N GLN A 551 15.13 -9.91 -20.17
CA GLN A 551 14.90 -11.04 -21.07
C GLN A 551 14.24 -12.24 -20.35
N ALA A 552 14.53 -12.47 -19.06
CA ALA A 552 13.82 -13.47 -18.26
C ALA A 552 12.36 -13.05 -18.01
N ALA A 553 12.12 -11.78 -17.68
CA ALA A 553 10.82 -11.15 -17.56
C ALA A 553 9.97 -11.32 -18.82
N LEU A 554 10.52 -10.99 -20.01
CA LEU A 554 9.84 -11.21 -21.29
C LEU A 554 9.49 -12.69 -21.50
N LYS A 555 10.43 -13.61 -21.26
CA LYS A 555 10.19 -15.07 -21.41
C LYS A 555 9.11 -15.57 -20.47
N ALA A 556 9.07 -15.09 -19.23
CA ALA A 556 8.02 -15.41 -18.26
C ALA A 556 6.66 -14.84 -18.70
N SER A 557 6.62 -13.59 -19.16
CA SER A 557 5.41 -12.94 -19.67
C SER A 557 4.84 -13.63 -20.92
N GLU A 558 5.69 -14.00 -21.88
CA GLU A 558 5.27 -14.82 -23.02
C GLU A 558 4.75 -16.20 -22.59
N ALA A 559 5.40 -16.84 -21.63
CA ALA A 559 5.00 -18.16 -21.13
C ALA A 559 3.67 -18.11 -20.37
N ALA A 560 3.43 -17.03 -19.63
CA ALA A 560 2.15 -16.71 -19.00
C ALA A 560 1.07 -16.40 -20.05
N LYS A 561 1.35 -15.57 -21.06
CA LYS A 561 0.43 -15.30 -22.18
C LYS A 561 0.06 -16.59 -22.92
N ARG A 562 1.03 -17.44 -23.27
CA ARG A 562 0.78 -18.76 -23.88
C ARG A 562 -0.09 -19.66 -22.99
N ALA A 563 0.05 -19.58 -21.67
CA ALA A 563 -0.80 -20.29 -20.71
C ALA A 563 -2.23 -19.71 -20.67
N ARG A 564 -2.39 -18.38 -20.62
CA ARG A 564 -3.68 -17.69 -20.73
C ARG A 564 -4.39 -18.03 -22.05
N ASP A 565 -3.68 -17.99 -23.18
CA ASP A 565 -4.20 -18.36 -24.51
C ASP A 565 -4.57 -19.85 -24.61
N LEU A 566 -3.93 -20.72 -23.83
CA LEU A 566 -4.28 -22.14 -23.74
C LEU A 566 -5.56 -22.35 -22.91
N VAL A 567 -5.71 -21.62 -21.80
CA VAL A 567 -6.94 -21.61 -20.98
C VAL A 567 -8.11 -21.02 -21.78
N ARG A 568 -7.92 -19.88 -22.45
CA ARG A 568 -8.92 -19.22 -23.31
C ARG A 568 -9.38 -20.13 -24.45
N ARG A 569 -8.47 -20.79 -25.17
CA ARG A 569 -8.83 -21.77 -26.21
C ARG A 569 -9.54 -23.00 -25.66
N LYS A 570 -9.16 -23.50 -24.47
CA LYS A 570 -9.89 -24.58 -23.80
C LYS A 570 -11.30 -24.16 -23.39
N SER A 571 -11.49 -22.93 -22.91
CA SER A 571 -12.80 -22.36 -22.56
C SER A 571 -13.71 -22.23 -23.80
N VAL A 572 -13.20 -21.70 -24.92
CA VAL A 572 -13.97 -21.55 -26.17
C VAL A 572 -14.29 -22.90 -26.83
N LEU A 573 -13.38 -23.89 -26.80
CA LEU A 573 -13.61 -25.23 -27.37
C LEU A 573 -14.33 -26.20 -26.41
N ARG A 574 -14.57 -25.80 -25.15
CA ARG A 574 -15.40 -26.55 -24.19
C ARG A 574 -16.24 -25.58 -23.35
N SER A 575 -17.39 -25.19 -23.89
CA SER A 575 -18.48 -24.63 -23.09
C SER A 575 -18.85 -25.62 -21.97
N SER A 576 -18.58 -25.23 -20.72
CA SER A 576 -18.97 -25.94 -19.50
C SER A 576 -18.54 -27.42 -19.37
N SER A 577 -17.23 -27.66 -19.22
CA SER A 577 -16.79 -28.76 -18.35
C SER A 577 -16.36 -28.18 -17.00
N LEU A 578 -17.33 -28.00 -16.09
CA LEU A 578 -17.09 -27.57 -14.71
C LEU A 578 -16.08 -28.52 -14.01
N PRO A 579 -15.33 -28.04 -13.00
CA PRO A 579 -14.35 -28.88 -12.31
C PRO A 579 -15.03 -30.09 -11.68
N GLY A 580 -14.53 -31.31 -11.93
CA GLY A 580 -15.17 -32.56 -11.44
C GLY A 580 -15.27 -32.72 -9.91
N LYS A 581 -14.66 -31.81 -9.14
CA LYS A 581 -14.85 -31.69 -7.69
C LYS A 581 -16.04 -30.81 -7.29
N LEU A 582 -16.40 -29.84 -8.14
CA LEU A 582 -17.47 -28.89 -7.87
C LEU A 582 -18.80 -29.64 -7.78
N SER A 583 -19.45 -29.51 -6.63
CA SER A 583 -20.84 -29.91 -6.47
C SER A 583 -21.67 -28.64 -6.66
N ASP A 584 -22.26 -28.48 -7.84
CA ASP A 584 -22.96 -27.24 -8.20
C ASP A 584 -24.36 -27.15 -7.56
N CYS A 585 -24.98 -25.98 -7.65
CA CYS A 585 -26.39 -25.75 -7.31
C CYS A 585 -27.31 -25.93 -8.55
N ALA A 586 -28.63 -25.95 -8.32
CA ALA A 586 -29.63 -26.07 -9.39
C ALA A 586 -30.05 -24.71 -9.99
N ASN A 587 -30.06 -23.64 -9.18
CA ASN A 587 -30.31 -22.28 -9.65
C ASN A 587 -29.10 -21.76 -10.44
N SER A 588 -29.38 -20.96 -11.47
CA SER A 588 -28.37 -20.30 -12.32
C SER A 588 -28.32 -18.78 -12.13
N ASN A 589 -29.21 -18.20 -11.31
CA ASN A 589 -29.20 -16.77 -10.99
C ASN A 589 -28.10 -16.44 -9.96
N ALA A 590 -27.06 -15.73 -10.41
CA ALA A 590 -25.86 -15.44 -9.61
C ALA A 590 -26.18 -14.71 -8.29
N ASP A 591 -27.18 -13.82 -8.25
CA ASP A 591 -27.52 -13.03 -7.06
C ASP A 591 -28.11 -13.88 -5.91
N GLU A 592 -28.75 -14.99 -6.25
CA GLU A 592 -29.37 -15.91 -5.30
C GLU A 592 -28.42 -17.06 -4.89
N THR A 593 -27.40 -17.35 -5.70
CA THR A 593 -26.50 -18.48 -5.50
C THR A 593 -25.24 -18.11 -4.70
N GLU A 594 -24.70 -19.12 -4.02
CA GLU A 594 -23.52 -18.99 -3.17
C GLU A 594 -22.64 -20.23 -3.26
N ILE A 595 -21.34 -20.08 -3.02
CA ILE A 595 -20.36 -21.17 -3.10
C ILE A 595 -19.52 -21.25 -1.84
N PHE A 596 -19.46 -22.43 -1.26
CA PHE A 596 -18.57 -22.75 -0.15
C PHE A 596 -17.24 -23.28 -0.70
N LEU A 597 -16.15 -22.57 -0.41
CA LEU A 597 -14.77 -23.02 -0.62
C LEU A 597 -14.34 -23.77 0.66
N VAL A 598 -14.26 -25.10 0.56
CA VAL A 598 -14.17 -25.98 1.75
C VAL A 598 -12.82 -26.66 1.85
N GLU A 599 -12.29 -26.74 3.07
CA GLU A 599 -11.07 -27.46 3.40
C GLU A 599 -11.23 -28.98 3.29
N GLY A 600 -10.63 -29.57 2.25
CA GLY A 600 -10.57 -31.01 2.05
C GLY A 600 -11.87 -31.68 1.58
N ASP A 601 -11.71 -32.89 1.05
CA ASP A 601 -12.83 -33.73 0.59
C ASP A 601 -13.75 -34.18 1.75
N SER A 602 -13.25 -34.23 2.99
CA SER A 602 -14.01 -34.71 4.16
C SER A 602 -15.08 -33.72 4.59
N ALA A 603 -14.70 -32.49 4.97
CA ALA A 603 -15.65 -31.43 5.26
C ALA A 603 -16.49 -31.08 4.02
N GLY A 604 -15.90 -31.12 2.82
CA GLY A 604 -16.63 -31.00 1.55
C GLY A 604 -17.73 -32.05 1.38
N GLY A 605 -17.51 -33.27 1.86
CA GLY A 605 -18.49 -34.36 1.89
C GLY A 605 -19.67 -34.08 2.83
N SER A 606 -19.40 -33.57 4.04
CA SER A 606 -20.45 -33.13 4.98
C SER A 606 -21.23 -31.92 4.44
N CYS A 607 -20.54 -30.92 3.90
CA CYS A 607 -21.16 -29.76 3.23
C CYS A 607 -22.06 -30.20 2.07
N LYS A 608 -21.59 -31.10 1.20
CA LYS A 608 -22.37 -31.60 0.05
C LYS A 608 -23.68 -32.29 0.45
N GLN A 609 -23.71 -32.91 1.63
CA GLN A 609 -24.88 -33.60 2.17
C GLN A 609 -25.81 -32.66 2.96
N GLY A 610 -25.28 -31.67 3.67
CA GLY A 610 -26.06 -30.75 4.51
C GLY A 610 -26.61 -29.52 3.78
N ARG A 611 -26.00 -29.12 2.66
CA ARG A 611 -26.40 -27.92 1.89
C ARG A 611 -27.80 -28.00 1.29
N ASP A 612 -28.40 -26.84 1.03
CA ASP A 612 -29.49 -26.76 0.06
C ASP A 612 -28.93 -26.72 -1.37
N ARG A 613 -29.11 -27.84 -2.07
CA ARG A 613 -28.75 -28.01 -3.49
C ARG A 613 -29.42 -27.01 -4.44
N ALA A 614 -30.48 -26.30 -4.02
CA ALA A 614 -31.15 -25.31 -4.86
C ALA A 614 -30.23 -24.14 -5.20
N PHE A 615 -29.53 -23.56 -4.22
CA PHE A 615 -28.74 -22.33 -4.39
C PHE A 615 -27.29 -22.40 -3.87
N GLN A 616 -26.93 -23.42 -3.10
CA GLN A 616 -25.59 -23.55 -2.50
C GLN A 616 -24.70 -24.50 -3.30
N ALA A 617 -23.58 -24.04 -3.85
CA ALA A 617 -22.51 -24.84 -4.43
C ALA A 617 -21.39 -25.15 -3.40
N VAL A 618 -20.65 -26.24 -3.61
CA VAL A 618 -19.53 -26.66 -2.75
C VAL A 618 -18.33 -27.06 -3.60
N LEU A 619 -17.17 -26.45 -3.34
CA LEU A 619 -15.89 -26.77 -3.97
C LEU A 619 -14.87 -27.20 -2.90
N PRO A 620 -14.58 -28.51 -2.76
CA PRO A 620 -13.54 -28.99 -1.85
C PRO A 620 -12.14 -28.76 -2.44
N LEU A 621 -11.25 -28.21 -1.61
CA LEU A 621 -9.88 -27.87 -1.96
C LEU A 621 -8.91 -28.87 -1.33
N ARG A 622 -7.97 -29.43 -2.11
CA ARG A 622 -7.06 -30.49 -1.62
C ARG A 622 -5.69 -29.94 -1.24
N GLY A 623 -5.41 -29.98 0.07
CA GLY A 623 -4.13 -29.56 0.63
C GLY A 623 -3.97 -28.03 0.67
N LYS A 624 -2.76 -27.57 0.97
CA LYS A 624 -2.47 -26.13 1.12
C LYS A 624 -2.35 -25.49 -0.26
N ILE A 625 -3.12 -24.42 -0.47
CA ILE A 625 -3.18 -23.66 -1.73
C ILE A 625 -1.80 -23.07 -2.06
N LEU A 626 -1.50 -22.95 -3.35
CA LEU A 626 -0.24 -22.34 -3.80
C LEU A 626 -0.19 -20.86 -3.38
N ASN A 627 0.84 -20.49 -2.63
CA ASN A 627 1.08 -19.08 -2.29
C ASN A 627 1.51 -18.31 -3.56
N VAL A 628 0.58 -17.53 -4.13
CA VAL A 628 0.80 -16.75 -5.35
C VAL A 628 1.71 -15.54 -5.14
N GLU A 629 1.93 -15.06 -3.91
CA GLU A 629 2.89 -13.97 -3.62
C GLU A 629 4.35 -14.40 -3.87
N ARG A 630 4.61 -15.72 -3.92
CA ARG A 630 5.94 -16.33 -4.06
C ARG A 630 6.16 -16.97 -5.43
N LYS A 631 5.22 -16.87 -6.36
CA LYS A 631 5.16 -17.71 -7.56
C LYS A 631 4.68 -16.91 -8.77
N ASP A 632 5.28 -17.22 -9.90
CA ASP A 632 4.97 -16.62 -11.19
C ASP A 632 3.56 -17.01 -11.68
N GLU A 633 3.00 -16.19 -12.58
CA GLU A 633 1.73 -16.49 -13.25
C GLU A 633 1.72 -17.90 -13.89
N GLN A 634 2.85 -18.39 -14.42
CA GLN A 634 2.89 -19.69 -15.07
C GLN A 634 2.73 -20.85 -14.07
N ALA A 635 3.31 -20.74 -12.86
CA ALA A 635 3.07 -21.70 -11.78
C ALA A 635 1.62 -21.63 -11.26
N MET A 636 1.04 -20.43 -11.14
CA MET A 636 -0.37 -20.25 -10.81
C MET A 636 -1.29 -20.92 -11.84
N TYR A 637 -1.11 -20.63 -13.14
CA TYR A 637 -1.90 -21.23 -14.22
C TYR A 637 -1.65 -22.73 -14.43
N LYS A 638 -0.58 -23.32 -13.87
CA LYS A 638 -0.36 -24.78 -13.85
C LYS A 638 -1.07 -25.48 -12.68
N ASN A 639 -1.51 -24.76 -11.65
CA ASN A 639 -2.10 -25.35 -10.45
C ASN A 639 -3.57 -25.77 -10.67
N THR A 640 -3.91 -27.03 -10.35
CA THR A 640 -5.24 -27.61 -10.58
C THR A 640 -6.33 -27.02 -9.68
N GLU A 641 -6.00 -26.66 -8.44
CA GLU A 641 -6.96 -26.09 -7.50
C GLU A 641 -7.30 -24.65 -7.91
N ILE A 642 -6.29 -23.87 -8.31
CA ILE A 642 -6.49 -22.50 -8.82
C ILE A 642 -7.26 -22.51 -10.14
N GLN A 643 -6.91 -23.38 -11.11
CA GLN A 643 -7.73 -23.57 -12.31
C GLN A 643 -9.18 -23.93 -11.97
N SER A 644 -9.40 -24.79 -10.98
CA SER A 644 -10.73 -25.18 -10.53
C SER A 644 -11.51 -24.02 -9.92
N MET A 645 -10.89 -23.21 -9.05
CA MET A 645 -11.52 -22.03 -8.46
C MET A 645 -11.88 -20.99 -9.52
N VAL A 646 -10.95 -20.60 -10.40
CA VAL A 646 -11.18 -19.62 -11.47
C VAL A 646 -12.34 -20.08 -12.39
N THR A 647 -12.36 -21.36 -12.77
CA THR A 647 -13.40 -21.94 -13.63
C THR A 647 -14.75 -22.06 -12.92
N ALA A 648 -14.78 -22.45 -11.64
CA ALA A 648 -16.02 -22.58 -10.88
C ALA A 648 -16.68 -21.21 -10.64
N LEU A 649 -15.89 -20.21 -10.25
CA LEU A 649 -16.35 -18.85 -9.92
C LEU A 649 -16.68 -18.02 -11.17
N GLY A 650 -15.99 -18.24 -12.29
CA GLY A 650 -16.15 -17.43 -13.50
C GLY A 650 -15.26 -16.18 -13.56
N LEU A 651 -14.12 -16.16 -12.85
CA LEU A 651 -13.25 -14.97 -12.71
C LEU A 651 -12.53 -14.53 -14.00
N GLY A 652 -12.73 -15.23 -15.13
CA GLY A 652 -12.11 -14.90 -16.41
C GLY A 652 -10.61 -15.19 -16.45
N VAL A 653 -9.84 -14.22 -16.95
CA VAL A 653 -8.38 -14.29 -17.08
C VAL A 653 -7.77 -13.11 -16.30
N MET A 654 -6.73 -13.37 -15.51
CA MET A 654 -6.04 -12.33 -14.74
C MET A 654 -5.52 -11.21 -15.66
N GLY A 655 -5.90 -9.97 -15.35
CA GLY A 655 -5.53 -8.78 -16.12
C GLY A 655 -6.46 -8.42 -17.27
N GLU A 656 -7.59 -9.12 -17.46
CA GLU A 656 -8.73 -8.60 -18.26
C GLU A 656 -9.75 -7.91 -17.32
N ASP A 657 -10.54 -6.96 -17.84
CA ASP A 657 -11.52 -6.20 -17.05
C ASP A 657 -12.57 -7.12 -16.41
N PHE A 658 -12.87 -6.89 -15.12
CA PHE A 658 -13.79 -7.75 -14.37
C PHE A 658 -15.25 -7.46 -14.71
N ASN A 659 -15.81 -8.25 -15.61
CA ASN A 659 -17.25 -8.25 -15.84
C ASN A 659 -17.97 -9.09 -14.77
N VAL A 660 -18.63 -8.41 -13.82
CA VAL A 660 -19.42 -9.01 -12.74
C VAL A 660 -20.48 -9.98 -13.27
N ASN A 661 -21.02 -9.74 -14.47
CA ASN A 661 -22.02 -10.62 -15.10
C ASN A 661 -21.47 -12.03 -15.46
N ASN A 662 -20.15 -12.25 -15.41
CA ASN A 662 -19.53 -13.56 -15.57
C ASN A 662 -19.40 -14.34 -14.23
N LEU A 663 -19.60 -13.67 -13.09
CA LEU A 663 -19.51 -14.27 -11.76
C LEU A 663 -20.68 -15.23 -11.53
N ARG A 664 -20.40 -16.50 -11.22
CA ARG A 664 -21.43 -17.55 -11.12
C ARG A 664 -22.15 -17.61 -9.77
N TYR A 665 -21.62 -16.94 -8.75
CA TYR A 665 -22.13 -16.94 -7.36
C TYR A 665 -21.85 -15.58 -6.71
N SER A 666 -22.88 -14.87 -6.26
CA SER A 666 -22.76 -13.54 -5.63
C SER A 666 -22.17 -13.60 -4.21
N LYS A 667 -22.16 -14.77 -3.57
CA LYS A 667 -21.49 -14.97 -2.27
C LYS A 667 -20.45 -16.09 -2.37
N ILE A 668 -19.19 -15.73 -2.18
CA ILE A 668 -18.06 -16.66 -2.07
C ILE A 668 -17.73 -16.81 -0.59
N ILE A 669 -18.04 -17.97 -0.02
CA ILE A 669 -17.94 -18.24 1.41
C ILE A 669 -16.74 -19.16 1.66
N ILE A 670 -15.72 -18.65 2.35
CA ILE A 670 -14.57 -19.44 2.82
C ILE A 670 -14.98 -20.19 4.09
N LEU A 671 -14.85 -21.52 4.06
CA LEU A 671 -15.22 -22.43 5.15
C LEU A 671 -14.04 -23.38 5.44
N THR A 672 -13.19 -22.96 6.37
CA THR A 672 -11.98 -23.67 6.83
C THR A 672 -12.17 -24.16 8.26
N ASP A 673 -11.34 -25.10 8.71
CA ASP A 673 -11.37 -25.54 10.11
C ASP A 673 -10.93 -24.43 11.07
N ALA A 674 -11.35 -24.56 12.34
CA ALA A 674 -11.11 -23.59 13.41
C ALA A 674 -9.75 -23.82 14.11
N ASP A 675 -8.70 -24.04 13.31
CA ASP A 675 -7.36 -24.38 13.77
C ASP A 675 -6.26 -23.59 13.02
N VAL A 676 -4.99 -23.90 13.32
CA VAL A 676 -3.83 -23.20 12.75
C VAL A 676 -3.62 -23.45 11.25
N ASP A 677 -4.07 -24.59 10.71
CA ASP A 677 -3.90 -24.93 9.30
C ASP A 677 -5.08 -24.43 8.46
N GLY A 678 -6.30 -24.46 9.00
CA GLY A 678 -7.46 -23.77 8.42
C GLY A 678 -7.27 -22.25 8.39
N ALA A 679 -6.70 -21.66 9.44
CA ALA A 679 -6.30 -20.24 9.44
C ALA A 679 -5.25 -19.92 8.34
N HIS A 680 -4.28 -20.81 8.14
CA HIS A 680 -3.27 -20.66 7.08
C HIS A 680 -3.88 -20.80 5.67
N ILE A 681 -4.77 -21.77 5.46
CA ILE A 681 -5.51 -21.95 4.19
C ILE A 681 -6.42 -20.75 3.90
N ARG A 682 -7.09 -20.20 4.92
CA ARG A 682 -7.87 -18.96 4.82
C ARG A 682 -6.99 -17.80 4.35
N THR A 683 -5.81 -17.59 4.95
CA THR A 683 -4.86 -16.53 4.52
C THR A 683 -4.36 -16.74 3.08
N LEU A 684 -4.07 -17.99 2.67
CA LEU A 684 -3.69 -18.32 1.30
C LEU A 684 -4.81 -18.03 0.29
N LEU A 685 -6.07 -18.36 0.62
CA LEU A 685 -7.24 -18.07 -0.21
C LEU A 685 -7.51 -16.57 -0.33
N LEU A 686 -7.41 -15.82 0.77
CA LEU A 686 -7.57 -14.37 0.76
C LEU A 686 -6.48 -13.68 -0.07
N THR A 687 -5.22 -14.13 0.06
CA THR A 687 -4.10 -13.65 -0.76
C THR A 687 -4.35 -13.94 -2.24
N PHE A 688 -4.76 -15.16 -2.58
CA PHE A 688 -5.10 -15.54 -3.96
C PHE A 688 -6.22 -14.67 -4.53
N LEU A 689 -7.37 -14.59 -3.85
CA LEU A 689 -8.52 -13.82 -4.33
C LEU A 689 -8.20 -12.34 -4.46
N TYR A 690 -7.49 -11.74 -3.51
CA TYR A 690 -7.12 -10.31 -3.54
C TYR A 690 -6.07 -9.99 -4.62
N ARG A 691 -5.12 -10.89 -4.89
CA ARG A 691 -4.15 -10.72 -5.98
C ARG A 691 -4.76 -11.01 -7.36
N TYR A 692 -5.71 -11.93 -7.47
CA TYR A 692 -6.35 -12.29 -8.74
C TYR A 692 -7.48 -11.34 -9.14
N GLN A 693 -8.34 -10.93 -8.20
CA GLN A 693 -9.48 -10.04 -8.48
C GLN A 693 -9.94 -9.22 -7.26
N LYS A 694 -9.43 -7.99 -7.16
CA LYS A 694 -9.76 -7.05 -6.05
C LYS A 694 -11.22 -6.64 -6.00
N ALA A 695 -11.87 -6.50 -7.16
CA ALA A 695 -13.26 -6.07 -7.26
C ALA A 695 -14.22 -6.92 -6.41
N LEU A 696 -13.91 -8.21 -6.18
CA LEU A 696 -14.70 -9.10 -5.31
C LEU A 696 -14.79 -8.61 -3.86
N PHE A 697 -13.79 -7.89 -3.36
CA PHE A 697 -13.76 -7.33 -2.00
C PHE A 697 -14.39 -5.94 -1.94
N GLU A 698 -14.20 -5.14 -2.99
CA GLU A 698 -14.77 -3.79 -3.13
C GLU A 698 -16.30 -3.84 -3.29
N GLN A 699 -16.79 -4.81 -4.07
CA GLN A 699 -18.21 -5.18 -4.20
C GLN A 699 -18.67 -6.05 -3.02
N GLY A 700 -17.73 -6.59 -2.23
CA GLY A 700 -17.98 -7.35 -1.00
C GLY A 700 -18.70 -8.68 -1.20
N HIS A 701 -18.33 -9.43 -2.25
CA HIS A 701 -18.79 -10.80 -2.53
C HIS A 701 -18.06 -11.86 -1.67
N ILE A 702 -16.98 -11.50 -0.96
CA ILE A 702 -16.19 -12.41 -0.13
C ILE A 702 -16.68 -12.45 1.33
N TYR A 703 -16.90 -13.66 1.83
CA TYR A 703 -17.35 -13.94 3.18
C TYR A 703 -16.49 -15.05 3.83
N VAL A 704 -16.40 -15.04 5.16
CA VAL A 704 -15.86 -16.14 5.96
C VAL A 704 -16.98 -16.69 6.84
N ALA A 705 -17.20 -18.01 6.81
CA ALA A 705 -18.15 -18.67 7.68
C ALA A 705 -17.60 -18.81 9.11
N VAL A 706 -18.49 -18.71 10.11
CA VAL A 706 -18.13 -18.89 11.53
C VAL A 706 -18.84 -20.15 12.06
N PRO A 707 -18.19 -21.33 12.05
CA PRO A 707 -18.74 -22.53 12.68
C PRO A 707 -18.66 -22.42 14.22
N PRO A 708 -19.50 -23.17 14.98
CA PRO A 708 -19.44 -23.19 16.43
C PRO A 708 -18.21 -23.99 16.93
N LEU A 709 -17.58 -23.52 17.99
CA LEU A 709 -16.47 -24.23 18.64
C LEU A 709 -16.98 -25.35 19.58
N TYR A 710 -18.14 -25.14 20.18
CA TYR A 710 -18.67 -25.99 21.25
C TYR A 710 -20.13 -26.37 21.03
N LYS A 711 -20.49 -27.56 21.49
CA LYS A 711 -21.85 -28.08 21.59
C LYS A 711 -22.07 -28.59 23.01
N VAL A 712 -23.05 -28.03 23.69
CA VAL A 712 -23.51 -28.43 25.02
C VAL A 712 -24.84 -29.17 24.86
N GLU A 713 -24.95 -30.36 25.43
CA GLU A 713 -26.21 -31.11 25.53
C GLU A 713 -26.56 -31.33 27.01
N SER A 714 -27.77 -30.93 27.41
CA SER A 714 -28.36 -31.34 28.69
C SER A 714 -29.66 -32.11 28.43
N GLY A 715 -29.59 -33.44 28.58
CA GLY A 715 -30.68 -34.34 28.23
C GLY A 715 -31.06 -34.32 26.74
N LYS A 716 -32.24 -34.86 26.41
CA LYS A 716 -32.69 -35.10 25.01
C LYS A 716 -33.29 -33.89 24.28
N LYS A 717 -33.38 -32.71 24.90
CA LYS A 717 -34.06 -31.53 24.32
C LYS A 717 -33.27 -30.23 24.35
N ASN A 718 -32.29 -30.07 25.25
CA ASN A 718 -31.51 -28.84 25.35
C ASN A 718 -30.13 -29.06 24.70
N VAL A 719 -30.06 -28.86 23.39
CA VAL A 719 -28.79 -28.81 22.64
C VAL A 719 -28.52 -27.36 22.27
N LYS A 720 -27.34 -26.84 22.64
CA LYS A 720 -26.93 -25.46 22.37
C LYS A 720 -25.51 -25.45 21.80
N TYR A 721 -25.36 -24.79 20.67
CA TYR A 721 -24.06 -24.48 20.07
C TYR A 721 -23.55 -23.15 20.61
N CYS A 722 -22.27 -23.09 20.93
CA CYS A 722 -21.58 -21.87 21.39
C CYS A 722 -20.39 -21.56 20.48
N TYR A 723 -20.22 -20.28 20.14
CA TYR A 723 -19.24 -19.81 19.15
C TYR A 723 -17.93 -19.30 19.77
N ASP A 724 -17.95 -18.91 21.05
CA ASP A 724 -16.79 -18.46 21.81
C ASP A 724 -16.79 -19.03 23.25
N GLU A 725 -15.69 -18.85 24.00
CA GLU A 725 -15.57 -19.40 25.36
C GLU A 725 -16.43 -18.64 26.39
N LEU A 726 -16.79 -17.37 26.10
CA LEU A 726 -17.64 -16.56 26.96
C LEU A 726 -19.11 -16.99 26.87
N GLU A 727 -19.61 -17.35 25.69
CA GLU A 727 -20.93 -17.93 25.46
C GLU A 727 -21.00 -19.34 26.07
N LEU A 728 -19.96 -20.17 25.89
CA LEU A 728 -19.86 -21.46 26.57
C LEU A 728 -19.98 -21.28 28.09
N LYS A 729 -19.18 -20.40 28.69
CA LYS A 729 -19.19 -20.17 30.14
C LYS A 729 -20.54 -19.68 30.63
N LYS A 730 -21.09 -18.61 30.02
CA LYS A 730 -22.44 -18.09 30.34
C LYS A 730 -23.49 -19.20 30.27
N HIS A 731 -23.44 -20.07 29.26
CA HIS A 731 -24.41 -21.14 29.14
C HIS A 731 -24.24 -22.24 30.21
N LEU A 732 -22.99 -22.64 30.51
CA LEU A 732 -22.70 -23.59 31.58
C LEU A 732 -23.17 -23.07 32.95
N ASP A 733 -22.99 -21.76 33.21
CA ASP A 733 -23.49 -21.05 34.40
C ASP A 733 -25.04 -21.11 34.46
N THR A 734 -25.74 -20.84 33.36
CA THR A 734 -27.23 -20.90 33.32
C THR A 734 -27.82 -22.29 33.54
N LEU A 735 -27.06 -23.37 33.33
CA LEU A 735 -27.55 -24.75 33.47
C LEU A 735 -27.45 -25.30 34.91
N GLY A 736 -26.61 -24.72 35.77
CA GLY A 736 -26.32 -25.23 37.11
C GLY A 736 -25.60 -26.60 37.11
N ASP A 737 -25.00 -27.00 38.23
CA ASP A 737 -24.13 -28.19 38.26
C ASP A 737 -24.86 -29.54 38.40
N ASN A 738 -26.15 -29.53 38.76
CA ASN A 738 -26.92 -30.74 39.07
C ASN A 738 -27.53 -31.46 37.85
N GLN A 739 -27.06 -31.18 36.62
CA GLN A 739 -27.51 -31.88 35.40
C GLN A 739 -26.34 -32.55 34.67
N PRO A 740 -26.52 -33.77 34.09
CA PRO A 740 -25.49 -34.42 33.30
C PRO A 740 -25.31 -33.71 31.95
N LYS A 741 -24.29 -32.85 31.87
CA LYS A 741 -23.89 -32.09 30.67
C LYS A 741 -22.95 -32.93 29.80
N ASN A 742 -23.27 -33.10 28.52
CA ASN A 742 -22.30 -33.56 27.51
C ASN A 742 -21.69 -32.34 26.81
N LEU A 743 -20.36 -32.21 26.82
CA LEU A 743 -19.63 -31.12 26.17
C LEU A 743 -18.77 -31.68 25.04
N GLN A 744 -19.17 -31.41 23.80
CA GLN A 744 -18.39 -31.69 22.60
C GLN A 744 -17.71 -30.40 22.13
N ARG A 745 -16.38 -30.40 22.04
CA ARG A 745 -15.62 -29.37 21.31
C ARG A 745 -15.35 -29.91 19.90
N PHE A 746 -15.70 -29.14 18.87
CA PHE A 746 -15.33 -29.45 17.50
C PHE A 746 -13.87 -29.03 17.25
N LYS A 747 -13.14 -29.86 16.52
CA LYS A 747 -11.76 -29.58 16.07
C LYS A 747 -11.67 -29.34 14.57
N GLY A 748 -12.56 -30.00 13.81
CA GLY A 748 -12.68 -29.80 12.36
C GLY A 748 -14.10 -30.05 11.87
N LEU A 749 -14.46 -29.43 10.75
CA LEU A 749 -15.80 -29.46 10.14
C LEU A 749 -16.21 -30.88 9.72
N GLY A 750 -15.25 -31.77 9.46
CA GLY A 750 -15.49 -33.19 9.21
C GLY A 750 -16.03 -33.98 10.41
N GLU A 751 -15.94 -33.43 11.65
CA GLU A 751 -16.53 -34.03 12.86
C GLU A 751 -18.02 -33.66 13.03
N MET A 752 -18.55 -32.72 12.24
CA MET A 752 -19.95 -32.28 12.30
C MET A 752 -20.83 -33.16 11.41
N MET A 753 -21.97 -33.61 11.94
CA MET A 753 -22.98 -34.30 11.12
C MET A 753 -23.63 -33.31 10.14
N PRO A 754 -24.03 -33.73 8.92
CA PRO A 754 -24.56 -32.82 7.89
C PRO A 754 -25.70 -31.89 8.35
N GLN A 755 -26.62 -32.40 9.17
CA GLN A 755 -27.71 -31.59 9.75
C GLN A 755 -27.19 -30.53 10.73
N GLN A 756 -26.22 -30.87 11.58
CA GLN A 756 -25.62 -29.93 12.54
C GLN A 756 -24.92 -28.80 11.81
N LEU A 757 -24.21 -29.14 10.73
CA LEU A 757 -23.53 -28.16 9.88
C LEU A 757 -24.53 -27.26 9.13
N TRP A 758 -25.68 -27.78 8.71
CA TRP A 758 -26.79 -26.96 8.21
C TRP A 758 -27.29 -25.99 9.28
N ASP A 759 -27.75 -26.52 10.42
CA ASP A 759 -28.41 -25.78 11.50
C ASP A 759 -27.57 -24.61 12.06
N THR A 760 -26.23 -24.71 12.00
CA THR A 760 -25.31 -23.70 12.56
C THR A 760 -24.58 -22.85 11.53
N THR A 761 -24.27 -23.40 10.35
CA THR A 761 -23.23 -22.82 9.48
C THR A 761 -23.67 -22.63 8.03
N LEU A 762 -24.59 -23.45 7.51
CA LEU A 762 -25.06 -23.35 6.12
C LEU A 762 -26.42 -22.66 5.98
N ASP A 763 -27.36 -22.80 6.92
CA ASP A 763 -28.70 -22.17 6.82
C ASP A 763 -28.59 -20.62 6.85
N PRO A 764 -29.04 -19.90 5.80
CA PRO A 764 -29.05 -18.43 5.77
C PRO A 764 -29.83 -17.76 6.91
N LYS A 765 -30.69 -18.49 7.65
CA LYS A 765 -31.50 -17.96 8.75
C LYS A 765 -30.80 -17.98 10.11
N THR A 766 -29.82 -18.86 10.31
CA THR A 766 -29.18 -19.08 11.63
C THR A 766 -27.68 -18.81 11.65
N ARG A 767 -27.01 -18.96 10.50
CA ARG A 767 -25.54 -18.84 10.39
C ARG A 767 -25.05 -17.40 10.60
N THR A 768 -23.81 -17.28 11.08
CA THR A 768 -23.06 -16.01 11.06
C THR A 768 -21.99 -16.05 9.96
N LEU A 769 -21.98 -15.03 9.09
CA LEU A 769 -20.94 -14.81 8.08
C LEU A 769 -20.24 -13.47 8.34
N ARG A 770 -18.90 -13.47 8.33
CA ARG A 770 -18.09 -12.23 8.33
C ARG A 770 -17.85 -11.81 6.87
N ARG A 771 -18.51 -10.74 6.41
CA ARG A 771 -18.22 -10.11 5.10
C ARG A 771 -16.87 -9.39 5.18
N LEU A 772 -16.05 -9.48 4.14
CA LEU A 772 -14.76 -8.78 4.09
C LEU A 772 -14.84 -7.55 3.18
N THR A 773 -14.24 -6.44 3.62
CA THR A 773 -14.08 -5.18 2.90
C THR A 773 -12.60 -4.81 2.78
N VAL A 774 -12.28 -3.83 1.93
CA VAL A 774 -10.93 -3.25 1.81
C VAL A 774 -11.04 -1.75 2.06
N ASP A 775 -10.69 -1.34 3.28
CA ASP A 775 -10.81 0.05 3.72
C ASP A 775 -9.59 0.90 3.28
N ASP A 776 -8.42 0.26 3.15
CA ASP A 776 -7.23 0.84 2.52
C ASP A 776 -6.46 -0.22 1.70
N ALA A 777 -6.54 -0.12 0.37
CA ALA A 777 -5.90 -1.07 -0.54
C ALA A 777 -4.36 -1.01 -0.51
N ALA A 778 -3.75 0.11 -0.10
CA ALA A 778 -2.30 0.23 0.02
C ALA A 778 -1.78 -0.43 1.30
N MET A 779 -2.48 -0.26 2.42
CA MET A 779 -2.22 -1.02 3.65
C MET A 779 -2.37 -2.52 3.39
N VAL A 780 -3.50 -2.95 2.80
CA VAL A 780 -3.75 -4.37 2.51
C VAL A 780 -2.72 -4.96 1.52
N ASN A 781 -2.29 -4.18 0.51
CA ASN A 781 -1.17 -4.59 -0.35
C ASN A 781 0.12 -4.87 0.45
N HIS A 782 0.48 -3.96 1.36
CA HIS A 782 1.69 -4.05 2.18
C HIS A 782 1.62 -5.23 3.15
N THR A 783 0.50 -5.40 3.86
CA THR A 783 0.29 -6.52 4.80
C THR A 783 0.39 -7.87 4.10
N PHE A 784 -0.20 -8.04 2.90
CA PHE A 784 -0.03 -9.28 2.14
C PHE A 784 1.43 -9.51 1.73
N SER A 785 2.15 -8.50 1.23
CA SER A 785 3.56 -8.68 0.86
C SER A 785 4.46 -8.98 2.06
N LEU A 786 4.21 -8.34 3.21
CA LEU A 786 4.91 -8.63 4.47
C LEU A 786 4.68 -10.07 4.95
N LEU A 787 3.42 -10.52 4.97
CA LEU A 787 3.02 -11.84 5.49
C LEU A 787 3.21 -13.00 4.50
N MET A 788 3.26 -12.76 3.19
CA MET A 788 3.21 -13.84 2.19
C MET A 788 4.44 -13.96 1.28
N SER A 789 5.22 -12.90 1.05
CA SER A 789 6.46 -12.94 0.20
C SER A 789 7.51 -13.95 0.67
N ASP A 790 8.61 -14.12 -0.08
CA ASP A 790 9.72 -14.99 0.35
C ASP A 790 10.59 -14.43 1.50
N LYS A 791 10.48 -13.13 1.82
CA LYS A 791 11.32 -12.47 2.83
C LYS A 791 10.94 -12.88 4.26
N VAL A 792 11.92 -13.40 5.00
CA VAL A 792 11.73 -13.89 6.38
C VAL A 792 11.96 -12.80 7.44
N GLY A 793 12.90 -11.87 7.20
CA GLY A 793 13.32 -10.85 8.16
C GLY A 793 12.17 -9.92 8.60
N PRO A 794 11.58 -9.11 7.69
CA PRO A 794 10.50 -8.19 8.04
C PRO A 794 9.28 -8.89 8.66
N ARG A 795 8.94 -10.08 8.19
CA ARG A 795 7.85 -10.91 8.76
C ARG A 795 8.17 -11.37 10.17
N ARG A 796 9.40 -11.80 10.43
CA ARG A 796 9.80 -12.21 11.77
C ARG A 796 9.72 -11.02 12.72
N GLN A 797 10.19 -9.84 12.30
CA GLN A 797 10.05 -8.64 13.10
C GLN A 797 8.57 -8.32 13.39
N PHE A 798 7.69 -8.34 12.38
CA PHE A 798 6.25 -8.15 12.57
C PHE A 798 5.66 -9.15 13.58
N ILE A 799 6.06 -10.43 13.54
CA ILE A 799 5.64 -11.45 14.51
C ILE A 799 6.23 -11.20 15.92
N GLU A 800 7.41 -10.61 16.02
CA GLU A 800 8.08 -10.29 17.29
C GLU A 800 7.58 -8.97 17.93
N ASP A 801 7.13 -8.00 17.12
CA ASP A 801 6.53 -6.73 17.56
C ASP A 801 5.02 -6.86 17.85
N GLU A 802 4.21 -7.45 16.95
CA GLU A 802 2.74 -7.55 17.10
C GLU A 802 2.28 -8.80 17.87
N GLY A 803 3.08 -9.88 17.83
CA GLY A 803 2.73 -11.17 18.43
C GLY A 803 2.36 -11.15 19.92
N PRO A 804 2.94 -10.29 20.78
CA PRO A 804 2.53 -10.15 22.18
C PRO A 804 1.10 -9.62 22.35
N ASP A 805 0.71 -8.61 21.57
CA ASP A 805 -0.60 -7.95 21.71
C ASP A 805 -1.72 -8.79 21.10
N LEU A 806 -1.43 -9.53 20.02
CA LEU A 806 -2.32 -10.51 19.39
C LEU A 806 -2.73 -11.67 20.33
N MET A 807 -2.02 -11.93 21.44
CA MET A 807 -2.43 -12.97 22.40
C MET A 807 -3.75 -12.68 23.14
N ASN A 808 -4.30 -11.46 23.02
CA ASN A 808 -5.59 -11.09 23.61
C ASN A 808 -6.78 -11.20 22.63
N LEU A 809 -6.57 -11.67 21.40
CA LEU A 809 -7.60 -11.70 20.34
C LEU A 809 -8.26 -13.07 20.09
N ASP A 810 -7.69 -14.16 20.63
CA ASP A 810 -8.27 -15.52 20.62
C ASP A 810 -8.81 -15.90 22.02
N VAL A 811 -9.74 -15.08 22.57
CA VAL A 811 -10.41 -15.27 23.88
C VAL A 811 -11.91 -15.00 23.78
#